data_AF-A0A809X5R7-F1
#
_entry.id   AF-A0A809X5R7-F1
#
_cell.length_a   1.000
_cell.length_b   1.000
_cell.length_c   1.000
_cell.angle_alpha   90.00
_cell.angle_beta   90.00
_cell.angle_gamma   90.00
#
_symmetry.space_group_name_H-M   'P 1'
#
loop_
_entity.id
_entity.type
_entity.pdbx_description
1 polymer ?
#
loop_
_entity_poly.entity_id
_entity_poly.type
_entity_poly.pdbx_seq_one_letter_code
_entity_poly.pdbx_strand_id
1 'polypeptide(L)'
;MRVVAAVLLLVSALHAGLWGVLRDKEPAPDFRSLLPSVSYAPFEGSAHPDIDNIPTVEKIRADLKTLSTMTRAIRLYSSTGGVELVPAIAAEFGLKVTVGAWIDKDKDRNEREIKAAIELARKNSNVVGVVVGNEVIYRGEQKVEDLIDMIKKVKGAVRVPVTTGEIWNIWRDNPDLASNVDFIAAHVLPYWENFRSDQAVDQAVDRYNLLRNLFPGKRIVIAEFGWPSQGYNLRNADPGPFQQALTLRNFVSRAEAIGMEYNIVEAIDQPWKFFEGGVGPYWGILNASREPKFAWTGPVENPDYWKLMTIALLVGVLLSLPILRLQQPTARQAFLLSATANGVGAWAATVFAFWNGHYFIFGSAFALTLGMILLVPLVLIAMARIDEIAAVAFGRPPQRLLAKSKPVENVPENYYPKVSIHIPAYFEPVEMLKQTLDALSRLNYPNYECVVIINNTPDPAFWQPIQDHCRALGERFKFINAEKVQGFKAGALRIAMDRTAVDAEIIGILDADYVVDPDWLKDLVPAFADPRVGLVQAPQEHRDGDLSIMHYIMNGEYAGFFDIGMVQRNEANAIIVHGTMCLIRRAAMDMAGGWSSDTICEDSDLGLAIQELGWVTHYTNHRYGQGLLPDTYEAFKKQRHRWAYGGLQIVKKHWRHFLPGRSRLTPDQKREYGLGWLNWLGAESLGVVVALLNLVWVPIVAFADIAIPDKILTLPIIGAFVVSLAHFLSMYRARVAIKPGQMLGAMIAAMSVQWTVSRAVAQGLITEHIAFARTSKGGLSRMSIEFQAFWEAVIGALLLIGAGVLIASNSFRQITEIYIFAGVLVLQSLPFLAAVAIAILELSRINSFQFWRDSAIRTAELIGLRPVALPTPAGTPQAVSNEVRREAN
;
A
#
# COMPACT_ATOMS: atom_id res chain seq x y z
N MET A 1 -12.38 -31.99 -0.65
CA MET A 1 -12.42 -31.65 -2.10
C MET A 1 -13.81 -31.26 -2.58
N ARG A 2 -14.83 -32.13 -2.58
CA ARG A 2 -16.19 -31.80 -3.11
C ARG A 2 -16.82 -30.54 -2.48
N VAL A 3 -16.75 -30.41 -1.15
CA VAL A 3 -17.26 -29.23 -0.43
C VAL A 3 -16.54 -27.95 -0.84
N VAL A 4 -15.21 -28.00 -0.99
CA VAL A 4 -14.40 -26.84 -1.40
C VAL A 4 -14.78 -26.40 -2.81
N ALA A 5 -14.86 -27.34 -3.75
CA ALA A 5 -15.28 -27.05 -5.11
C ALA A 5 -16.70 -26.42 -5.16
N ALA A 6 -17.64 -26.92 -4.34
CA ALA A 6 -18.97 -26.35 -4.24
C ALA A 6 -18.96 -24.91 -3.69
N VAL A 7 -18.12 -24.62 -2.69
CA VAL A 7 -17.96 -23.26 -2.14
C VAL A 7 -17.37 -22.31 -3.19
N LEU A 8 -16.35 -22.74 -3.92
CA LEU A 8 -15.74 -21.94 -5.00
C LEU A 8 -16.76 -21.59 -6.08
N LEU A 9 -17.55 -22.59 -6.53
CA LEU A 9 -18.63 -22.36 -7.50
C LEU A 9 -19.70 -21.42 -6.95
N LEU A 10 -20.10 -21.58 -5.69
CA LEU A 10 -21.08 -20.71 -5.05
C LEU A 10 -20.59 -19.26 -4.99
N VAL A 11 -19.34 -19.02 -4.55
CA VAL A 11 -18.78 -17.67 -4.45
C VAL A 11 -18.66 -17.02 -5.83
N SER A 12 -18.19 -17.75 -6.84
CA SER A 12 -18.16 -17.24 -8.21
C SER A 12 -19.55 -16.95 -8.77
N ALA A 13 -20.55 -17.79 -8.45
CA ALA A 13 -21.94 -17.53 -8.83
C ALA A 13 -22.52 -16.29 -8.12
N LEU A 14 -22.21 -16.10 -6.84
CA LEU A 14 -22.58 -14.89 -6.08
C LEU A 14 -21.90 -13.64 -6.65
N HIS A 15 -20.63 -13.73 -7.02
CA HIS A 15 -19.91 -12.64 -7.67
C HIS A 15 -20.55 -12.29 -9.03
N ALA A 16 -20.88 -13.28 -9.85
CA ALA A 16 -21.60 -13.07 -11.12
C ALA A 16 -23.01 -12.47 -10.88
N GLY A 17 -23.72 -12.94 -9.86
CA GLY A 17 -25.01 -12.40 -9.47
C GLY A 17 -24.93 -10.93 -9.01
N LEU A 18 -23.88 -10.58 -8.26
CA LEU A 18 -23.61 -9.19 -7.85
C LEU A 18 -23.38 -8.29 -9.06
N TRP A 19 -22.59 -8.72 -10.04
CA TRP A 19 -22.47 -8.00 -11.31
C TRP A 19 -23.84 -7.77 -11.94
N GLY A 20 -24.68 -8.81 -11.99
CA GLY A 20 -26.03 -8.72 -12.56
C GLY A 20 -26.94 -7.71 -11.86
N VAL A 21 -26.88 -7.64 -10.52
CA VAL A 21 -27.67 -6.70 -9.70
C VAL A 21 -27.13 -5.27 -9.78
N LEU A 22 -25.81 -5.11 -9.84
CA LEU A 22 -25.11 -3.82 -9.89
C LEU A 22 -24.93 -3.30 -11.33
N ARG A 23 -25.65 -3.86 -12.31
CA ARG A 23 -25.58 -3.41 -13.70
C ARG A 23 -26.33 -2.10 -13.84
N ASP A 24 -25.59 -1.02 -14.04
CA ASP A 24 -26.17 0.28 -14.37
C ASP A 24 -26.85 0.23 -15.74
N LYS A 25 -28.16 0.48 -15.72
CA LYS A 25 -29.02 0.53 -16.89
C LYS A 25 -30.12 1.56 -16.65
N GLU A 26 -30.01 2.72 -17.30
CA GLU A 26 -31.04 3.76 -17.21
C GLU A 26 -31.73 4.02 -18.54
N PRO A 27 -33.04 4.29 -18.50
CA PRO A 27 -33.76 4.78 -19.68
C PRO A 27 -33.34 6.22 -19.99
N ALA A 28 -33.14 6.50 -21.27
CA ALA A 28 -32.93 7.86 -21.77
C ALA A 28 -33.77 8.08 -23.03
N PRO A 29 -34.11 9.33 -23.37
CA PRO A 29 -34.83 9.63 -24.60
C PRO A 29 -34.10 9.09 -25.84
N ASP A 30 -34.84 8.43 -26.73
CA ASP A 30 -34.31 8.01 -28.03
C ASP A 30 -34.07 9.24 -28.92
N PHE A 31 -32.90 9.32 -29.53
CA PHE A 31 -32.60 10.29 -30.57
C PHE A 31 -32.26 9.56 -31.88
N ARG A 32 -33.05 9.81 -32.93
CA ARG A 32 -32.95 9.13 -34.23
C ARG A 32 -32.61 10.05 -35.41
N SER A 33 -32.56 11.36 -35.17
CA SER A 33 -32.20 12.34 -36.20
C SER A 33 -30.69 12.48 -36.30
N LEU A 34 -30.22 13.17 -37.34
CA LEU A 34 -28.86 13.71 -37.38
C LEU A 34 -28.77 14.92 -36.45
N LEU A 35 -27.67 15.04 -35.71
CA LEU A 35 -27.35 16.21 -34.90
C LEU A 35 -27.28 17.45 -35.80
N PRO A 36 -27.76 18.63 -35.34
CA PRO A 36 -27.67 19.86 -36.11
C PRO A 36 -26.22 20.26 -36.41
N SER A 37 -25.34 20.21 -35.41
CA SER A 37 -23.91 20.51 -35.54
C SER A 37 -23.08 19.85 -34.44
N VAL A 38 -21.82 19.53 -34.75
CA VAL A 38 -20.81 19.10 -33.77
C VAL A 38 -19.49 19.84 -33.99
N SER A 39 -18.75 20.13 -32.92
CA SER A 39 -17.39 20.66 -33.03
C SER A 39 -16.44 19.59 -33.56
N TYR A 40 -15.59 19.93 -34.53
CA TYR A 40 -14.65 18.99 -35.14
C TYR A 40 -13.23 19.58 -35.19
N ALA A 41 -12.28 18.82 -34.67
CA ALA A 41 -10.85 19.09 -34.77
C ALA A 41 -10.16 17.85 -35.39
N PRO A 42 -9.43 18.00 -36.52
CA PRO A 42 -8.90 16.87 -37.28
C PRO A 42 -7.59 16.27 -36.70
N PHE A 43 -7.22 16.64 -35.48
CA PHE A 43 -5.94 16.29 -34.85
C PHE A 43 -5.95 14.87 -34.25
N GLU A 44 -4.76 14.26 -34.09
CA GLU A 44 -4.64 12.93 -33.48
C GLU A 44 -3.57 12.82 -32.40
N GLY A 45 -3.73 11.80 -31.56
CA GLY A 45 -2.76 11.49 -30.52
C GLY A 45 -2.66 12.61 -29.48
N SER A 46 -1.53 12.63 -28.78
CA SER A 46 -1.27 13.53 -27.66
C SER A 46 -0.43 14.75 -28.04
N ALA A 47 -0.01 14.88 -29.31
CA ALA A 47 0.80 16.00 -29.77
C ALA A 47 -0.06 17.26 -29.93
N HIS A 48 0.46 18.40 -29.46
CA HIS A 48 -0.24 19.67 -29.58
C HIS A 48 -0.36 20.10 -31.07
N PRO A 49 -1.51 20.62 -31.52
CA PRO A 49 -1.75 21.07 -32.89
C PRO A 49 -0.67 22.01 -33.46
N ASP A 50 -0.17 22.93 -32.63
CA ASP A 50 0.77 23.99 -33.04
C ASP A 50 2.24 23.55 -33.18
N ILE A 51 2.58 22.29 -32.84
CA ILE A 51 3.97 21.80 -32.86
C ILE A 51 4.22 20.91 -34.09
N ASP A 52 3.54 19.75 -34.19
CA ASP A 52 3.82 18.74 -35.22
C ASP A 52 2.58 17.90 -35.62
N ASN A 53 1.36 18.32 -35.29
CA ASN A 53 0.15 17.51 -35.49
C ASN A 53 -0.69 18.00 -36.68
N ILE A 54 -0.11 17.99 -37.88
CA ILE A 54 -0.80 18.41 -39.11
C ILE A 54 -1.69 17.26 -39.63
N PRO A 55 -3.00 17.47 -39.81
CA PRO A 55 -3.92 16.44 -40.28
C PRO A 55 -3.71 16.12 -41.78
N THR A 56 -3.91 14.85 -42.17
CA THR A 56 -3.86 14.41 -43.58
C THR A 56 -5.23 14.43 -44.23
N VAL A 57 -5.26 14.60 -45.56
CA VAL A 57 -6.50 14.64 -46.36
C VAL A 57 -7.29 13.34 -46.21
N GLU A 58 -6.62 12.20 -46.30
CA GLU A 58 -7.23 10.87 -46.21
C GLU A 58 -7.96 10.69 -44.89
N LYS A 59 -7.38 11.20 -43.82
CA LYS A 59 -7.91 11.06 -42.48
C LYS A 59 -9.05 12.02 -42.20
N ILE A 60 -8.93 13.28 -42.61
CA ILE A 60 -10.05 14.22 -42.59
C ILE A 60 -11.23 13.63 -43.37
N ARG A 61 -10.98 13.04 -44.55
CA ARG A 61 -12.02 12.38 -45.34
C ARG A 61 -12.66 11.20 -44.61
N ALA A 62 -11.87 10.37 -43.91
CA ALA A 62 -12.39 9.25 -43.13
C ALA A 62 -13.24 9.70 -41.92
N ASP A 63 -12.78 10.71 -41.19
CA ASP A 63 -13.50 11.30 -40.06
C ASP A 63 -14.82 11.91 -40.54
N LEU A 64 -14.80 12.72 -41.59
CA LEU A 64 -16.01 13.37 -42.13
C LEU A 64 -17.00 12.38 -42.74
N LYS A 65 -16.52 11.28 -43.34
CA LYS A 65 -17.38 10.17 -43.79
C LYS A 65 -18.16 9.59 -42.61
N THR A 66 -17.50 9.35 -41.49
CA THR A 66 -18.13 8.85 -40.26
C THR A 66 -19.12 9.89 -39.71
N LEU A 67 -18.70 11.14 -39.57
CA LEU A 67 -19.52 12.22 -39.02
C LEU A 67 -20.75 12.56 -39.88
N SER A 68 -20.68 12.39 -41.21
CA SER A 68 -21.83 12.58 -42.11
C SER A 68 -23.03 11.68 -41.80
N THR A 69 -22.80 10.57 -41.10
CA THR A 69 -23.86 9.66 -40.65
C THR A 69 -24.50 10.07 -39.31
N MET A 70 -23.92 11.07 -38.63
CA MET A 70 -24.30 11.49 -37.27
C MET A 70 -24.73 12.95 -37.18
N THR A 71 -24.22 13.83 -38.04
CA THR A 71 -24.47 15.28 -38.01
C THR A 71 -24.77 15.85 -39.40
N ARG A 72 -25.48 16.99 -39.43
CA ARG A 72 -25.76 17.78 -40.64
C ARG A 72 -24.69 18.85 -40.90
N ALA A 73 -24.01 19.30 -39.85
CA ALA A 73 -23.00 20.33 -39.92
C ALA A 73 -21.84 20.08 -38.95
N ILE A 74 -20.72 20.74 -39.21
CA ILE A 74 -19.56 20.76 -38.31
C ILE A 74 -19.14 22.21 -38.03
N ARG A 75 -18.61 22.43 -36.84
CA ARG A 75 -17.99 23.68 -36.42
C ARG A 75 -16.48 23.49 -36.24
N LEU A 76 -15.68 24.39 -36.80
CA LEU A 76 -14.22 24.40 -36.67
C LEU A 76 -13.79 25.51 -35.71
N TYR A 77 -12.66 25.32 -35.03
CA TYR A 77 -12.10 26.30 -34.09
C TYR A 77 -11.10 27.27 -34.76
N SER A 78 -10.35 26.77 -35.74
CA SER A 78 -9.35 27.51 -36.50
C SER A 78 -9.57 27.34 -38.00
N SER A 79 -8.89 28.17 -38.79
CA SER A 79 -8.89 28.16 -40.25
C SER A 79 -7.48 27.93 -40.82
N THR A 80 -6.49 27.65 -39.99
CA THR A 80 -5.12 27.30 -40.39
C THR A 80 -4.66 25.99 -39.72
N GLY A 81 -3.43 25.53 -40.03
CA GLY A 81 -2.83 24.34 -39.40
C GLY A 81 -3.33 23.01 -39.96
N GLY A 82 -3.75 23.00 -41.23
CA GLY A 82 -4.36 21.86 -41.91
C GLY A 82 -5.89 21.80 -41.78
N VAL A 83 -6.49 22.65 -40.94
CA VAL A 83 -7.95 22.77 -40.80
C VAL A 83 -8.59 23.41 -42.03
N GLU A 84 -7.84 24.21 -42.80
CA GLU A 84 -8.27 24.79 -44.07
C GLU A 84 -8.68 23.76 -45.14
N LEU A 85 -8.25 22.49 -44.99
CA LEU A 85 -8.62 21.39 -45.88
C LEU A 85 -10.05 20.89 -45.63
N VAL A 86 -10.59 21.12 -44.42
CA VAL A 86 -11.85 20.54 -43.97
C VAL A 86 -13.07 20.99 -44.79
N PRO A 87 -13.28 22.29 -45.11
CA PRO A 87 -14.49 22.71 -45.82
C PRO A 87 -14.69 22.06 -47.19
N ALA A 88 -13.61 21.92 -47.96
CA ALA A 88 -13.66 21.30 -49.29
C ALA A 88 -14.00 19.80 -49.20
N ILE A 89 -13.39 19.08 -48.25
CA ILE A 89 -13.64 17.64 -48.06
C ILE A 89 -15.04 17.42 -47.46
N ALA A 90 -15.51 18.30 -46.57
CA ALA A 90 -16.86 18.23 -46.00
C ALA A 90 -17.96 18.35 -47.08
N ALA A 91 -17.69 19.12 -48.15
CA ALA A 91 -18.61 19.24 -49.27
C ALA A 91 -18.81 17.90 -50.02
N GLU A 92 -17.78 17.02 -50.07
CA GLU A 92 -17.87 15.67 -50.66
C GLU A 92 -18.97 14.83 -49.99
N PHE A 93 -19.26 15.09 -48.71
CA PHE A 93 -20.25 14.37 -47.90
C PHE A 93 -21.53 15.18 -47.64
N GLY A 94 -21.69 16.35 -48.27
CA GLY A 94 -22.86 17.21 -48.08
C GLY A 94 -22.94 17.88 -46.70
N LEU A 95 -21.83 17.93 -45.96
CA LEU A 95 -21.76 18.56 -44.64
C LEU A 95 -21.64 20.08 -44.77
N LYS A 96 -22.45 20.80 -43.99
CA LYS A 96 -22.32 22.25 -43.81
C LYS A 96 -21.19 22.55 -42.83
N VAL A 97 -20.50 23.67 -43.03
CA VAL A 97 -19.35 24.03 -42.18
C VAL A 97 -19.51 25.44 -41.63
N THR A 98 -19.34 25.58 -40.32
CA THR A 98 -19.09 26.87 -39.68
C THR A 98 -17.60 26.98 -39.42
N VAL A 99 -16.93 27.91 -40.10
CA VAL A 99 -15.47 28.07 -39.99
C VAL A 99 -15.13 28.97 -38.81
N GLY A 100 -14.13 28.59 -38.01
CA GLY A 100 -13.62 29.39 -36.90
C GLY A 100 -12.33 30.09 -37.28
N ALA A 101 -12.12 31.31 -36.81
CA ALA A 101 -10.81 31.95 -36.78
C ALA A 101 -10.32 31.94 -35.34
N TRP A 102 -9.20 31.27 -35.06
CA TRP A 102 -8.63 31.25 -33.71
C TRP A 102 -7.94 32.58 -33.44
N ILE A 103 -8.45 33.33 -32.45
CA ILE A 103 -7.91 34.64 -32.09
C ILE A 103 -7.21 34.50 -30.74
N ASP A 104 -5.94 34.93 -30.69
CA ASP A 104 -5.12 34.97 -29.48
C ASP A 104 -4.43 36.35 -29.34
N LYS A 105 -3.33 36.45 -28.58
CA LYS A 105 -2.60 37.72 -28.37
C LYS A 105 -1.68 38.12 -29.54
N ASP A 106 -1.37 37.18 -30.44
CA ASP A 106 -0.49 37.39 -31.58
C ASP A 106 -1.27 37.96 -32.77
N LYS A 107 -0.99 39.24 -33.08
CA LYS A 107 -1.67 39.95 -34.16
C LYS A 107 -1.43 39.33 -35.54
N ASP A 108 -0.22 38.83 -35.81
CA ASP A 108 0.12 38.27 -37.11
C ASP A 108 -0.54 36.91 -37.30
N ARG A 109 -0.66 36.12 -36.23
CA ARG A 109 -1.45 34.88 -36.25
C ARG A 109 -2.93 35.17 -36.45
N ASN A 110 -3.50 36.13 -35.71
CA ASN A 110 -4.90 36.53 -35.84
C ASN A 110 -5.24 36.98 -37.27
N GLU A 111 -4.36 37.77 -37.90
CA GLU A 111 -4.56 38.21 -39.28
C GLU A 111 -4.54 37.04 -40.28
N ARG A 112 -3.64 36.06 -40.09
CA ARG A 112 -3.60 34.84 -40.91
C ARG A 112 -4.87 34.02 -40.76
N GLU A 113 -5.33 33.81 -39.53
CA GLU A 113 -6.57 33.09 -39.21
C GLU A 113 -7.80 33.77 -39.84
N ILE A 114 -7.94 35.09 -39.66
CA ILE A 114 -9.03 35.88 -40.24
C ILE A 114 -9.02 35.81 -41.76
N LYS A 115 -7.84 35.97 -42.38
CA LYS A 115 -7.71 35.91 -43.85
C LYS A 115 -8.11 34.53 -44.37
N ALA A 116 -7.62 33.46 -43.75
CA ALA A 116 -7.97 32.10 -44.12
C ALA A 116 -9.48 31.84 -43.97
N ALA A 117 -10.09 32.26 -42.86
CA ALA A 117 -11.53 32.12 -42.64
C ALA A 117 -12.37 32.82 -43.73
N ILE A 118 -11.99 34.04 -44.12
CA ILE A 118 -12.65 34.79 -45.21
C ILE A 118 -12.49 34.07 -46.55
N GLU A 119 -11.30 33.59 -46.87
CA GLU A 119 -11.02 32.86 -48.11
C GLU A 119 -11.83 31.56 -48.18
N LEU A 120 -11.87 30.79 -47.10
CA LEU A 120 -12.65 29.55 -47.00
C LEU A 120 -14.14 29.81 -47.17
N ALA A 121 -14.68 30.84 -46.53
CA ALA A 121 -16.09 31.22 -46.62
C ALA A 121 -16.49 31.71 -48.03
N ARG A 122 -15.56 32.30 -48.78
CA ARG A 122 -15.81 32.73 -50.17
C ARG A 122 -15.71 31.59 -51.17
N LYS A 123 -14.75 30.68 -50.96
CA LYS A 123 -14.42 29.60 -51.92
C LYS A 123 -15.38 28.42 -51.83
N ASN A 124 -15.94 28.15 -50.66
CA ASN A 124 -16.71 26.93 -50.40
C ASN A 124 -18.18 27.28 -50.11
N SER A 125 -19.10 26.81 -50.98
CA SER A 125 -20.53 27.10 -50.87
C SER A 125 -21.23 26.39 -49.70
N ASN A 126 -20.62 25.34 -49.15
CA ASN A 126 -21.10 24.64 -47.96
C ASN A 126 -20.70 25.33 -46.64
N VAL A 127 -19.91 26.41 -46.68
CA VAL A 127 -19.65 27.24 -45.50
C VAL A 127 -20.88 28.10 -45.23
N VAL A 128 -21.42 28.01 -44.01
CA VAL A 128 -22.70 28.62 -43.61
C VAL A 128 -22.58 29.67 -42.51
N GLY A 129 -21.38 29.89 -41.98
CA GLY A 129 -21.10 30.92 -40.99
C GLY A 129 -19.62 31.02 -40.66
N VAL A 130 -19.22 32.15 -40.08
CA VAL A 130 -17.86 32.41 -39.58
C VAL A 130 -17.91 32.76 -38.10
N VAL A 131 -17.06 32.13 -37.29
CA VAL A 131 -16.91 32.42 -35.86
C VAL A 131 -15.53 33.04 -35.65
N VAL A 132 -15.48 34.34 -35.35
CA VAL A 132 -14.26 35.10 -35.12
C VAL A 132 -13.91 35.02 -33.63
N GLY A 133 -13.06 34.07 -33.27
CA GLY A 133 -12.63 33.84 -31.90
C GLY A 133 -13.45 32.80 -31.13
N ASN A 134 -12.79 32.19 -30.15
CA ASN A 134 -13.37 31.21 -29.23
C ASN A 134 -12.96 31.57 -27.80
N GLU A 135 -13.89 32.08 -27.01
CA GLU A 135 -13.68 32.55 -25.64
C GLU A 135 -12.56 33.59 -25.52
N VAL A 136 -12.43 34.49 -26.48
CA VAL A 136 -11.33 35.45 -26.56
C VAL A 136 -11.37 36.44 -25.40
N ILE A 137 -12.57 36.94 -25.07
CA ILE A 137 -12.78 37.87 -23.98
C ILE A 137 -12.65 37.15 -22.64
N TYR A 138 -13.22 35.95 -22.53
CA TYR A 138 -13.07 35.12 -21.33
C TYR A 138 -11.60 34.76 -21.04
N ARG A 139 -10.81 34.41 -22.07
CA ARG A 139 -9.36 34.13 -21.96
C ARG A 139 -8.51 35.40 -21.76
N GLY A 140 -9.10 36.60 -21.83
CA GLY A 140 -8.40 37.87 -21.66
C GLY A 140 -7.33 38.12 -22.72
N GLU A 141 -7.55 37.63 -23.94
CA GLU A 141 -6.56 37.72 -25.03
C GLU A 141 -6.73 38.99 -25.87
N GLN A 142 -7.96 39.50 -26.00
CA GLN A 142 -8.28 40.75 -26.69
C GLN A 142 -9.28 41.57 -25.86
N LYS A 143 -9.38 42.87 -26.16
CA LYS A 143 -10.46 43.71 -25.65
C LYS A 143 -11.72 43.54 -26.48
N VAL A 144 -12.86 43.91 -25.91
CA VAL A 144 -14.17 43.81 -26.58
C VAL A 144 -14.21 44.66 -27.84
N GLU A 145 -13.63 45.87 -27.80
CA GLU A 145 -13.59 46.79 -28.94
C GLU A 145 -12.74 46.23 -30.09
N ASP A 146 -11.57 45.68 -29.77
CA ASP A 146 -10.67 45.07 -30.75
C ASP A 146 -11.34 43.86 -31.44
N LEU A 147 -12.03 43.02 -30.66
CA LEU A 147 -12.77 41.88 -31.20
C LEU A 147 -13.94 42.33 -32.09
N ILE A 148 -14.67 43.37 -31.70
CA ILE A 148 -15.74 43.96 -32.51
C ILE A 148 -15.20 44.45 -33.86
N ASP A 149 -14.02 45.09 -33.88
CA ASP A 149 -13.42 45.57 -35.12
C ASP A 149 -12.99 44.42 -36.03
N MET A 150 -12.45 43.33 -35.48
CA MET A 150 -12.20 42.10 -36.24
C MET A 150 -13.49 41.50 -36.80
N ILE A 151 -14.57 41.44 -36.01
CA ILE A 151 -15.88 40.95 -36.47
C ILE A 151 -16.40 41.81 -37.62
N LYS A 152 -16.37 43.15 -37.49
CA LYS A 152 -16.81 44.08 -38.54
C LYS A 152 -16.01 43.88 -39.84
N LYS A 153 -14.69 43.71 -39.72
CA LYS A 153 -13.81 43.43 -40.86
C LYS A 153 -14.23 42.14 -41.59
N VAL A 154 -14.51 41.07 -40.86
CA VAL A 154 -14.96 39.80 -41.45
C VAL A 154 -16.36 39.95 -42.06
N LYS A 155 -17.31 40.59 -41.37
CA LYS A 155 -18.67 40.85 -41.87
C LYS A 155 -18.69 41.62 -43.18
N GLY A 156 -17.83 42.63 -43.32
CA GLY A 156 -17.68 43.37 -44.58
C GLY A 156 -17.11 42.53 -45.73
N ALA A 157 -16.48 41.39 -45.43
CA ALA A 157 -15.77 40.57 -46.39
C ALA A 157 -16.51 39.29 -46.80
N VAL A 158 -17.49 38.82 -46.04
CA VAL A 158 -18.22 37.56 -46.31
C VAL A 158 -19.72 37.77 -46.48
N ARG A 159 -20.41 36.81 -47.10
CA ARG A 159 -21.88 36.85 -47.29
C ARG A 159 -22.65 35.98 -46.29
N VAL A 160 -21.94 35.19 -45.50
CA VAL A 160 -22.51 34.29 -44.49
C VAL A 160 -22.55 34.99 -43.13
N PRO A 161 -23.45 34.60 -42.21
CA PRO A 161 -23.51 35.17 -40.87
C PRO A 161 -22.18 35.04 -40.09
N VAL A 162 -21.82 36.08 -39.35
CA VAL A 162 -20.60 36.17 -38.55
C VAL A 162 -20.95 36.38 -37.08
N THR A 163 -20.26 35.65 -36.21
CA THR A 163 -20.33 35.78 -34.75
C THR A 163 -18.93 35.66 -34.13
N THR A 164 -18.84 35.77 -32.81
CA THR A 164 -17.78 35.17 -31.98
C THR A 164 -18.38 34.09 -31.08
N GLY A 165 -17.57 33.17 -30.54
CA GLY A 165 -18.03 32.20 -29.54
C GLY A 165 -17.58 32.64 -28.15
N GLU A 166 -18.51 32.87 -27.23
CA GLU A 166 -18.21 33.33 -25.86
C GLU A 166 -19.13 32.68 -24.83
N ILE A 167 -18.69 32.60 -23.57
CA ILE A 167 -19.54 32.11 -22.47
C ILE A 167 -20.76 33.03 -22.26
N TRP A 168 -21.87 32.45 -21.80
CA TRP A 168 -23.15 33.16 -21.65
C TRP A 168 -23.08 34.46 -20.82
N ASN A 169 -22.21 34.53 -19.81
CA ASN A 169 -22.01 35.73 -18.99
C ASN A 169 -21.43 36.91 -19.79
N ILE A 170 -20.48 36.65 -20.70
CA ILE A 170 -19.86 37.70 -21.52
C ILE A 170 -20.90 38.35 -22.43
N TRP A 171 -21.84 37.56 -22.97
CA TRP A 171 -22.95 38.10 -23.75
C TRP A 171 -23.87 38.99 -22.92
N ARG A 172 -24.23 38.59 -21.69
CA ARG A 172 -25.04 39.41 -20.78
C ARG A 172 -24.35 40.72 -20.44
N ASP A 173 -23.05 40.66 -20.15
CA ASP A 173 -22.30 41.78 -19.58
C ASP A 173 -21.78 42.75 -20.67
N ASN A 174 -21.78 42.33 -21.95
CA ASN A 174 -21.34 43.15 -23.09
C ASN A 174 -22.40 43.22 -24.22
N PRO A 175 -23.52 43.94 -24.02
CA PRO A 175 -24.58 44.08 -25.04
C PRO A 175 -24.11 44.68 -26.38
N ASP A 176 -23.06 45.50 -26.34
CA ASP A 176 -22.47 46.09 -27.56
C ASP A 176 -21.84 45.01 -28.45
N LEU A 177 -21.24 43.96 -27.87
CA LEU A 177 -20.73 42.81 -28.62
C LEU A 177 -21.88 42.07 -29.34
N ALA A 178 -22.98 41.82 -28.63
CA ALA A 178 -24.19 41.20 -29.19
C ALA A 178 -24.81 42.00 -30.34
N SER A 179 -24.67 43.33 -30.31
CA SER A 179 -25.18 44.22 -31.36
C SER A 179 -24.37 44.14 -32.65
N ASN A 180 -23.09 43.78 -32.58
CA ASN A 180 -22.17 43.74 -33.72
C ASN A 180 -22.10 42.37 -34.44
N VAL A 181 -22.61 41.31 -33.81
CA VAL A 181 -22.71 39.96 -34.41
C VAL A 181 -24.07 39.71 -35.07
N ASP A 182 -24.11 38.81 -36.05
CA ASP A 182 -25.35 38.42 -36.75
C ASP A 182 -26.24 37.50 -35.90
N PHE A 183 -25.62 36.66 -35.07
CA PHE A 183 -26.28 35.80 -34.09
C PHE A 183 -25.39 35.65 -32.86
N ILE A 184 -25.95 35.22 -31.73
CA ILE A 184 -25.21 34.94 -30.50
C ILE A 184 -24.82 33.47 -30.49
N ALA A 185 -23.54 33.18 -30.34
CA ALA A 185 -23.01 31.84 -30.14
C ALA A 185 -22.51 31.70 -28.68
N ALA A 186 -23.38 31.17 -27.82
CA ALA A 186 -23.13 31.04 -26.39
C ALA A 186 -22.52 29.68 -26.05
N HIS A 187 -21.45 29.67 -25.26
CA HIS A 187 -20.89 28.45 -24.69
C HIS A 187 -21.52 28.20 -23.33
N VAL A 188 -22.04 26.99 -23.15
CA VAL A 188 -22.65 26.54 -21.90
C VAL A 188 -22.13 25.15 -21.59
N LEU A 189 -21.17 25.08 -20.67
CA LEU A 189 -20.47 23.85 -20.27
C LEU A 189 -20.72 23.62 -18.77
N PRO A 190 -21.85 23.00 -18.39
CA PRO A 190 -22.29 22.95 -17.00
C PRO A 190 -21.29 22.26 -16.05
N TYR A 191 -20.42 21.38 -16.57
CA TYR A 191 -19.32 20.79 -15.80
C TYR A 191 -18.39 21.85 -15.20
N TRP A 192 -17.93 22.82 -16.01
CA TRP A 192 -17.04 23.91 -15.55
C TRP A 192 -17.75 24.90 -14.63
N GLU A 193 -19.08 24.91 -14.66
CA GLU A 193 -19.94 25.75 -13.83
C GLU A 193 -20.37 25.06 -12.51
N ASN A 194 -19.83 23.87 -12.19
CA ASN A 194 -20.14 23.11 -10.97
C ASN A 194 -21.62 22.69 -10.86
N PHE A 195 -22.24 22.38 -11.99
CA PHE A 195 -23.56 21.72 -11.98
C PHE A 195 -23.40 20.22 -12.00
N ARG A 196 -24.38 19.51 -11.43
CA ARG A 196 -24.46 18.06 -11.58
C ARG A 196 -24.99 17.69 -12.98
N SER A 197 -24.71 16.47 -13.43
CA SER A 197 -25.16 15.98 -14.74
C SER A 197 -26.69 16.00 -14.89
N ASP A 198 -27.43 15.71 -13.81
CA ASP A 198 -28.89 15.76 -13.78
C ASP A 198 -29.48 17.18 -13.85
N GLN A 199 -28.66 18.21 -13.62
CA GLN A 199 -29.04 19.63 -13.70
C GLN A 199 -28.55 20.28 -15.00
N ALA A 200 -27.63 19.65 -15.72
CA ALA A 200 -26.91 20.25 -16.83
C ALA A 200 -27.83 20.74 -17.96
N VAL A 201 -28.87 19.96 -18.28
CA VAL A 201 -29.83 20.30 -19.34
C VAL A 201 -30.72 21.47 -18.95
N ASP A 202 -31.25 21.47 -17.72
CA ASP A 202 -32.08 22.56 -17.23
C ASP A 202 -31.30 23.87 -17.20
N GLN A 203 -30.04 23.83 -16.76
CA GLN A 203 -29.19 25.02 -16.80
C GLN A 203 -28.94 25.53 -18.22
N ALA A 204 -28.72 24.65 -19.20
CA ALA A 204 -28.56 25.09 -20.59
C ALA A 204 -29.83 25.74 -21.14
N VAL A 205 -31.01 25.21 -20.81
CA VAL A 205 -32.30 25.82 -21.18
C VAL A 205 -32.47 27.17 -20.49
N ASP A 206 -32.12 27.30 -19.22
CA ASP A 206 -32.19 28.56 -18.47
C ASP A 206 -31.28 29.63 -19.09
N ARG A 207 -30.02 29.28 -19.42
CA ARG A 207 -29.09 30.22 -20.07
C ARG A 207 -29.57 30.62 -21.47
N TYR A 208 -30.12 29.69 -22.24
CA TYR A 208 -30.72 29.99 -23.53
C TYR A 208 -31.88 30.98 -23.40
N ASN A 209 -32.82 30.73 -22.47
CA ASN A 209 -33.97 31.61 -22.25
C ASN A 209 -33.55 32.99 -21.72
N LEU A 210 -32.54 33.06 -20.85
CA LEU A 210 -31.98 34.31 -20.37
C LEU A 210 -31.48 35.17 -21.54
N LEU A 211 -30.64 34.61 -22.41
CA LEU A 211 -30.12 35.34 -23.56
C LEU A 211 -31.25 35.76 -24.52
N ARG A 212 -32.26 34.91 -24.70
CA ARG A 212 -33.43 35.22 -25.55
C ARG A 212 -34.25 36.38 -25.04
N ASN A 213 -34.37 36.51 -23.71
CA ASN A 213 -35.05 37.62 -23.07
C ASN A 213 -34.21 38.90 -23.10
N LEU A 214 -32.90 38.80 -22.94
CA LEU A 214 -31.98 39.95 -22.98
C LEU A 214 -31.80 40.52 -24.40
N PHE A 215 -31.85 39.68 -25.43
CA PHE A 215 -31.66 40.09 -26.83
C PHE A 215 -32.86 39.70 -27.71
N PRO A 216 -34.04 40.34 -27.52
CA PRO A 216 -35.24 40.01 -28.31
C PRO A 216 -34.98 40.14 -29.82
N GLY A 217 -35.38 39.11 -30.57
CA GLY A 217 -35.22 39.06 -32.03
C GLY A 217 -33.82 38.71 -32.54
N LYS A 218 -32.80 38.65 -31.67
CA LYS A 218 -31.48 38.12 -32.03
C LYS A 218 -31.53 36.59 -32.05
N ARG A 219 -30.98 35.98 -33.10
CA ARG A 219 -30.83 34.52 -33.18
C ARG A 219 -29.79 34.06 -32.15
N ILE A 220 -30.12 33.01 -31.38
CA ILE A 220 -29.25 32.46 -30.33
C ILE A 220 -28.98 31.00 -30.63
N VAL A 221 -27.70 30.63 -30.58
CA VAL A 221 -27.18 29.29 -30.77
C VAL A 221 -26.36 28.92 -29.54
N ILE A 222 -26.62 27.74 -28.96
CA ILE A 222 -25.71 27.15 -27.97
C ILE A 222 -24.55 26.52 -28.73
N ALA A 223 -23.46 27.27 -28.91
CA ALA A 223 -22.36 26.90 -29.77
C ALA A 223 -21.44 25.83 -29.16
N GLU A 224 -21.45 25.67 -27.84
CA GLU A 224 -20.78 24.57 -27.16
C GLU A 224 -21.65 24.08 -26.02
N PHE A 225 -22.06 22.82 -26.10
CA PHE A 225 -22.65 22.05 -25.01
C PHE A 225 -22.07 20.64 -25.02
N GLY A 226 -21.67 20.14 -23.85
CA GLY A 226 -21.05 18.84 -23.74
C GLY A 226 -20.98 18.37 -22.29
N TRP A 227 -20.60 17.11 -22.11
CA TRP A 227 -20.28 16.54 -20.81
C TRP A 227 -19.11 15.56 -20.97
N PRO A 228 -18.08 15.60 -20.09
CA PRO A 228 -16.95 14.70 -20.18
C PRO A 228 -17.29 13.27 -19.75
N SER A 229 -16.75 12.27 -20.47
CA SER A 229 -16.98 10.86 -20.15
C SER A 229 -16.04 10.29 -19.10
N GLN A 230 -14.92 10.96 -18.81
CA GLN A 230 -13.91 10.54 -17.83
C GLN A 230 -13.17 11.76 -17.28
N GLY A 231 -12.37 11.54 -16.24
CA GLY A 231 -11.58 12.55 -15.53
C GLY A 231 -12.00 12.67 -14.07
N TYR A 232 -11.49 13.68 -13.38
CA TYR A 232 -11.82 13.94 -11.98
C TYR A 232 -13.08 14.79 -11.85
N ASN A 233 -13.75 14.72 -10.71
CA ASN A 233 -14.88 15.61 -10.44
C ASN A 233 -14.39 17.06 -10.23
N LEU A 234 -15.21 18.03 -10.63
CA LEU A 234 -15.05 19.42 -10.22
C LEU A 234 -16.20 19.76 -9.28
N ARG A 235 -15.92 19.78 -7.98
CA ARG A 235 -16.94 19.95 -6.93
C ARG A 235 -18.08 18.94 -7.14
N ASN A 236 -19.29 19.40 -7.47
CA ASN A 236 -20.47 18.55 -7.68
C ASN A 236 -20.59 18.01 -9.12
N ALA A 237 -19.75 18.45 -10.05
CA ALA A 237 -19.77 17.99 -11.44
C ALA A 237 -18.94 16.70 -11.59
N ASP A 238 -19.64 15.58 -11.72
CA ASP A 238 -19.02 14.24 -11.85
C ASP A 238 -18.99 13.77 -13.32
N PRO A 239 -17.80 13.58 -13.91
CA PRO A 239 -17.67 13.03 -15.26
C PRO A 239 -17.97 11.53 -15.26
N GLY A 240 -18.38 10.99 -16.41
CA GLY A 240 -18.56 9.55 -16.55
C GLY A 240 -19.22 9.16 -17.86
N PRO A 241 -18.98 7.93 -18.37
CA PRO A 241 -19.51 7.51 -19.67
C PRO A 241 -21.03 7.48 -19.65
N PHE A 242 -21.60 7.11 -18.50
CA PHE A 242 -23.03 7.05 -18.28
C PHE A 242 -23.64 8.45 -18.16
N GLN A 243 -23.03 9.33 -17.34
CA GLN A 243 -23.43 10.72 -17.15
C GLN A 243 -23.38 11.50 -18.48
N GLN A 244 -22.34 11.27 -19.30
CA GLN A 244 -22.24 11.87 -20.63
C GLN A 244 -23.40 11.46 -21.52
N ALA A 245 -23.66 10.15 -21.65
CA ALA A 245 -24.71 9.63 -22.52
C ALA A 245 -26.10 10.16 -22.11
N LEU A 246 -26.41 10.15 -20.81
CA LEU A 246 -27.67 10.69 -20.28
C LEU A 246 -27.80 12.19 -20.53
N THR A 247 -26.75 12.97 -20.22
CA THR A 247 -26.77 14.42 -20.37
C THR A 247 -26.99 14.82 -21.82
N LEU A 248 -26.25 14.21 -22.75
CA LEU A 248 -26.35 14.53 -24.17
C LEU A 248 -27.70 14.11 -24.75
N ARG A 249 -28.22 12.92 -24.43
CA ARG A 249 -29.52 12.46 -24.93
C ARG A 249 -30.68 13.32 -24.41
N ASN A 250 -30.67 13.68 -23.14
CA ASN A 250 -31.66 14.58 -22.58
C ASN A 250 -31.56 15.99 -23.20
N PHE A 251 -30.33 16.49 -23.39
CA PHE A 251 -30.11 17.80 -24.01
C PHE A 251 -30.66 17.85 -25.43
N VAL A 252 -30.27 16.92 -26.32
CA VAL A 252 -30.69 16.96 -27.72
C VAL A 252 -32.20 16.83 -27.86
N SER A 253 -32.84 15.95 -27.09
CA SER A 253 -34.29 15.79 -27.11
C SER A 253 -35.01 17.04 -26.62
N ARG A 254 -34.49 17.70 -25.58
CA ARG A 254 -35.07 18.94 -25.05
C ARG A 254 -34.86 20.11 -25.99
N ALA A 255 -33.67 20.24 -26.57
CA ALA A 255 -33.32 21.30 -27.49
C ALA A 255 -34.18 21.25 -28.76
N GLU A 256 -34.37 20.06 -29.36
CA GLU A 256 -35.27 19.86 -30.51
C GLU A 256 -36.73 20.22 -30.16
N ALA A 257 -37.20 19.84 -28.97
CA ALA A 257 -38.58 20.10 -28.55
C ALA A 257 -38.91 21.61 -28.42
N ILE A 258 -37.92 22.45 -28.11
CA ILE A 258 -38.11 23.90 -27.99
C ILE A 258 -37.55 24.70 -29.18
N GLY A 259 -37.06 24.02 -30.22
CA GLY A 259 -36.45 24.65 -31.40
C GLY A 259 -35.15 25.41 -31.08
N MET A 260 -34.39 24.95 -30.09
CA MET A 260 -33.08 25.51 -29.76
C MET A 260 -32.05 25.06 -30.80
N GLU A 261 -31.30 26.01 -31.36
CA GLU A 261 -30.13 25.67 -32.18
C GLU A 261 -28.92 25.40 -31.30
N TYR A 262 -28.20 24.31 -31.59
CA TYR A 262 -27.08 23.89 -30.77
C TYR A 262 -25.95 23.22 -31.57
N ASN A 263 -24.78 23.18 -30.96
CA ASN A 263 -23.60 22.46 -31.41
C ASN A 263 -22.99 21.68 -30.22
N ILE A 264 -22.75 20.38 -30.41
CA ILE A 264 -22.18 19.52 -29.36
C ILE A 264 -20.65 19.59 -29.39
N VAL A 265 -20.04 19.82 -28.23
CA VAL A 265 -18.59 19.73 -28.02
C VAL A 265 -18.27 18.35 -27.40
N GLU A 266 -17.52 17.48 -28.07
CA GLU A 266 -17.10 17.55 -29.48
C GLU A 266 -17.28 16.21 -30.22
N ALA A 267 -16.94 16.18 -31.49
CA ALA A 267 -17.13 15.01 -32.33
C ALA A 267 -16.30 13.80 -31.85
N ILE A 268 -15.02 14.01 -31.56
CA ILE A 268 -14.02 12.98 -31.28
C ILE A 268 -13.19 13.43 -30.08
N ASP A 269 -12.97 12.54 -29.10
CA ASP A 269 -12.06 12.76 -27.98
C ASP A 269 -10.68 13.26 -28.45
N GLN A 270 -10.07 14.19 -27.70
CA GLN A 270 -8.84 14.89 -28.08
C GLN A 270 -7.73 14.64 -27.04
N PRO A 271 -6.94 13.55 -27.15
CA PRO A 271 -5.92 13.20 -26.16
C PRO A 271 -4.87 14.28 -25.86
N TRP A 272 -4.64 15.22 -26.78
CA TRP A 272 -3.73 16.35 -26.60
C TRP A 272 -4.26 17.45 -25.65
N LYS A 273 -5.56 17.47 -25.33
CA LYS A 273 -6.19 18.44 -24.40
C LYS A 273 -5.94 18.14 -22.91
N PHE A 274 -4.87 17.44 -22.57
CA PHE A 274 -4.54 17.13 -21.17
C PHE A 274 -4.22 18.39 -20.34
N PHE A 275 -3.90 19.52 -20.97
CA PHE A 275 -3.67 20.81 -20.31
C PHE A 275 -4.97 21.45 -19.77
N GLU A 276 -6.14 21.02 -20.25
CA GLU A 276 -7.45 21.43 -19.70
C GLU A 276 -7.82 20.61 -18.44
N GLY A 277 -6.87 19.86 -17.87
CA GLY A 277 -7.05 18.99 -16.73
C GLY A 277 -7.53 17.59 -17.10
N GLY A 278 -7.90 16.80 -16.09
CA GLY A 278 -8.20 15.36 -16.25
C GLY A 278 -9.39 15.03 -17.16
N VAL A 279 -10.29 15.98 -17.43
CA VAL A 279 -11.47 15.80 -18.29
C VAL A 279 -11.27 16.25 -19.73
N GLY A 280 -10.27 17.10 -20.01
CA GLY A 280 -10.06 17.75 -21.31
C GLY A 280 -10.04 16.79 -22.51
N PRO A 281 -9.42 15.61 -22.39
CA PRO A 281 -9.42 14.62 -23.48
C PRO A 281 -10.77 13.98 -23.82
N TYR A 282 -11.80 14.08 -22.97
CA TYR A 282 -12.90 13.10 -22.93
C TYR A 282 -14.29 13.67 -23.31
N TRP A 283 -14.36 14.76 -24.05
CA TRP A 283 -15.61 15.44 -24.44
C TRP A 283 -16.29 14.86 -25.69
N GLY A 284 -15.59 14.00 -26.44
CA GLY A 284 -16.07 13.40 -27.67
C GLY A 284 -17.33 12.56 -27.49
N ILE A 285 -18.19 12.54 -28.51
CA ILE A 285 -19.22 11.49 -28.69
C ILE A 285 -18.64 10.21 -29.31
N LEU A 286 -17.49 10.34 -29.98
CA LEU A 286 -16.61 9.26 -30.43
C LEU A 286 -15.34 9.23 -29.57
N ASN A 287 -14.77 8.05 -29.34
CA ASN A 287 -13.44 7.92 -28.74
C ASN A 287 -12.34 8.33 -29.74
N ALA A 288 -11.08 8.39 -29.30
CA ALA A 288 -9.96 8.75 -30.16
C ALA A 288 -9.74 7.76 -31.32
N SER A 289 -10.30 6.55 -31.26
CA SER A 289 -10.31 5.55 -32.32
C SER A 289 -11.53 5.65 -33.26
N ARG A 290 -12.33 6.72 -33.14
CA ARG A 290 -13.54 7.01 -33.94
C ARG A 290 -14.69 6.02 -33.70
N GLU A 291 -14.68 5.32 -32.58
CA GLU A 291 -15.76 4.42 -32.19
C GLU A 291 -16.79 5.15 -31.31
N PRO A 292 -18.10 4.89 -31.48
CA PRO A 292 -19.14 5.47 -30.64
C PRO A 292 -18.98 5.10 -29.17
N LYS A 293 -19.07 6.11 -28.28
CA LYS A 293 -18.96 5.89 -26.82
C LYS A 293 -20.27 5.38 -26.18
N PHE A 294 -21.41 5.65 -26.81
CA PHE A 294 -22.72 5.19 -26.35
C PHE A 294 -23.72 5.10 -27.51
N ALA A 295 -24.85 4.43 -27.27
CA ALA A 295 -25.96 4.36 -28.22
C ALA A 295 -26.96 5.51 -28.03
N TRP A 296 -27.37 6.13 -29.13
CA TRP A 296 -28.39 7.21 -29.14
C TRP A 296 -29.83 6.71 -28.95
N THR A 297 -30.04 5.40 -28.97
CA THR A 297 -31.35 4.76 -28.78
C THR A 297 -31.25 3.59 -27.81
N GLY A 298 -32.39 3.24 -27.20
CA GLY A 298 -32.45 2.18 -26.19
C GLY A 298 -31.88 2.63 -24.83
N PRO A 299 -31.71 1.69 -23.89
CA PRO A 299 -31.16 1.99 -22.57
C PRO A 299 -29.67 2.35 -22.66
N VAL A 300 -29.23 3.28 -21.80
CA VAL A 300 -27.81 3.57 -21.64
C VAL A 300 -27.18 2.48 -20.79
N GLU A 301 -26.11 1.85 -21.28
CA GLU A 301 -25.40 0.77 -20.61
C GLU A 301 -23.90 0.86 -20.95
N ASN A 302 -23.04 0.29 -20.09
CA ASN A 302 -21.61 0.19 -20.37
C ASN A 302 -21.35 -0.90 -21.46
N PRO A 303 -20.78 -0.56 -22.62
CA PRO A 303 -20.55 -1.52 -23.71
C PRO A 303 -19.56 -2.63 -23.34
N ASP A 304 -18.62 -2.36 -22.44
CA ASP A 304 -17.59 -3.32 -22.00
C ASP A 304 -18.01 -4.14 -20.78
N TYR A 305 -19.24 -3.97 -20.26
CA TYR A 305 -19.74 -4.62 -19.05
C TYR A 305 -19.46 -6.14 -19.02
N TRP A 306 -19.80 -6.87 -20.10
CA TRP A 306 -19.59 -8.32 -20.16
C TRP A 306 -18.12 -8.71 -20.20
N LYS A 307 -17.27 -7.89 -20.83
CA LYS A 307 -15.81 -8.11 -20.85
C LYS A 307 -15.24 -7.94 -19.44
N LEU A 308 -15.62 -6.85 -18.76
CA LEU A 308 -15.18 -6.56 -17.38
C LEU A 308 -15.63 -7.64 -16.40
N MET A 309 -16.90 -8.05 -16.47
CA MET A 309 -17.44 -9.15 -15.65
C MET A 309 -16.65 -10.46 -15.90
N THR A 310 -16.37 -10.77 -17.17
CA THR A 310 -15.61 -11.99 -17.52
C THR A 310 -14.20 -11.95 -16.95
N ILE A 311 -13.51 -10.82 -17.04
CA ILE A 311 -12.18 -10.63 -16.45
C ILE A 311 -12.24 -10.79 -14.94
N ALA A 312 -13.20 -10.14 -14.28
CA ALA A 312 -13.37 -10.20 -12.83
C ALA A 312 -13.55 -11.64 -12.33
N LEU A 313 -14.44 -12.39 -13.00
CA LEU A 313 -14.72 -13.78 -12.67
C LEU A 313 -13.54 -14.70 -12.99
N LEU A 314 -12.90 -14.52 -14.15
CA LEU A 314 -11.76 -15.35 -14.56
C LEU A 314 -10.59 -15.21 -13.58
N VAL A 315 -10.20 -13.96 -13.27
CA VAL A 315 -9.13 -13.70 -12.30
C VAL A 315 -9.51 -14.24 -10.91
N GLY A 316 -10.76 -14.01 -10.47
CA GLY A 316 -11.25 -14.50 -9.18
C GLY A 316 -11.22 -16.03 -9.07
N VAL A 317 -11.60 -16.74 -10.13
CA VAL A 317 -11.53 -18.21 -10.21
C VAL A 317 -10.09 -18.70 -10.21
N LEU A 318 -9.22 -18.12 -11.04
CA LEU A 318 -7.81 -18.51 -11.12
C LEU A 318 -7.09 -18.33 -9.77
N LEU A 319 -7.33 -17.22 -9.08
CA LEU A 319 -6.78 -16.95 -7.75
C LEU A 319 -7.40 -17.84 -6.66
N SER A 320 -8.57 -18.44 -6.90
CA SER A 320 -9.18 -19.41 -5.98
C SER A 320 -8.63 -20.83 -6.14
N LEU A 321 -7.98 -21.17 -7.25
CA LEU A 321 -7.47 -22.54 -7.51
C LEU A 321 -6.47 -23.06 -6.45
N PRO A 322 -5.55 -22.26 -5.89
CA PRO A 322 -4.65 -22.72 -4.84
C PRO A 322 -5.38 -23.28 -3.60
N ILE A 323 -6.62 -22.85 -3.33
CA ILE A 323 -7.44 -23.32 -2.20
C ILE A 323 -7.69 -24.83 -2.30
N LEU A 324 -7.72 -25.39 -3.52
CA LEU A 324 -7.90 -26.82 -3.76
C LEU A 324 -6.69 -27.67 -3.30
N ARG A 325 -5.53 -27.06 -3.08
CA ARG A 325 -4.32 -27.75 -2.59
C ARG A 325 -4.22 -27.76 -1.07
N LEU A 326 -5.04 -26.99 -0.36
CA LEU A 326 -5.02 -26.98 1.09
C LEU A 326 -5.39 -28.36 1.66
N GLN A 327 -4.69 -28.77 2.71
CA GLN A 327 -4.97 -30.04 3.38
C GLN A 327 -6.25 -29.91 4.23
N GLN A 328 -7.34 -30.51 3.74
CA GLN A 328 -8.64 -30.59 4.43
C GLN A 328 -9.21 -29.24 4.96
N PRO A 329 -9.27 -28.17 4.13
CA PRO A 329 -9.80 -26.87 4.55
C PRO A 329 -11.28 -26.97 4.94
N THR A 330 -11.71 -26.14 5.88
CA THR A 330 -13.13 -26.04 6.26
C THR A 330 -13.91 -25.26 5.18
N ALA A 331 -15.23 -25.44 5.14
CA ALA A 331 -16.08 -24.69 4.21
C ALA A 331 -15.99 -23.16 4.43
N ARG A 332 -15.88 -22.72 5.69
CA ARG A 332 -15.76 -21.30 6.06
C ARG A 332 -14.42 -20.70 5.66
N GLN A 333 -13.32 -21.44 5.86
CA GLN A 333 -12.00 -21.04 5.39
C GLN A 333 -11.98 -20.90 3.86
N ALA A 334 -12.50 -21.90 3.14
CA ALA A 334 -12.58 -21.86 1.68
C ALA A 334 -13.45 -20.69 1.18
N PHE A 335 -14.55 -20.38 1.88
CA PHE A 335 -15.43 -19.26 1.54
C PHE A 335 -14.70 -17.92 1.65
N LEU A 336 -14.03 -17.67 2.78
CA LEU A 336 -13.30 -16.41 2.99
C LEU A 336 -12.19 -16.23 1.93
N LEU A 337 -11.39 -17.27 1.70
CA LEU A 337 -10.32 -17.23 0.70
C LEU A 337 -10.85 -16.99 -0.73
N SER A 338 -11.93 -17.68 -1.11
CA SER A 338 -12.51 -17.52 -2.44
C SER A 338 -13.18 -16.15 -2.59
N ALA A 339 -13.81 -15.62 -1.54
CA ALA A 339 -14.39 -14.28 -1.54
C ALA A 339 -13.29 -13.22 -1.72
N THR A 340 -12.15 -13.36 -1.02
CA THR A 340 -10.98 -12.49 -1.20
C THR A 340 -10.44 -12.56 -2.62
N ALA A 341 -10.25 -13.77 -3.18
CA ALA A 341 -9.79 -13.94 -4.56
C ALA A 341 -10.73 -13.28 -5.57
N ASN A 342 -12.06 -13.41 -5.39
CA ASN A 342 -13.05 -12.76 -6.25
C ASN A 342 -13.07 -11.23 -6.07
N GLY A 343 -12.84 -10.71 -4.86
CA GLY A 343 -12.65 -9.28 -4.62
C GLY A 343 -11.43 -8.71 -5.36
N VAL A 344 -10.30 -9.44 -5.36
CA VAL A 344 -9.12 -9.08 -6.16
C VAL A 344 -9.42 -9.17 -7.65
N GLY A 345 -10.23 -10.14 -8.09
CA GLY A 345 -10.73 -10.22 -9.47
C GLY A 345 -11.54 -9.00 -9.87
N ALA A 346 -12.49 -8.56 -9.02
CA ALA A 346 -13.27 -7.35 -9.26
C ALA A 346 -12.38 -6.10 -9.39
N TRP A 347 -11.37 -5.97 -8.51
CA TRP A 347 -10.38 -4.90 -8.63
C TRP A 347 -9.53 -5.01 -9.92
N ALA A 348 -9.12 -6.21 -10.33
CA ALA A 348 -8.39 -6.39 -11.58
C ALA A 348 -9.22 -5.95 -12.80
N ALA A 349 -10.54 -6.15 -12.78
CA ALA A 349 -11.43 -5.65 -13.82
C ALA A 349 -11.53 -4.12 -13.82
N THR A 350 -11.51 -3.46 -12.66
CA THR A 350 -11.44 -1.98 -12.65
C THR A 350 -10.11 -1.48 -13.20
N VAL A 351 -9.01 -2.21 -12.98
CA VAL A 351 -7.68 -1.88 -13.57
C VAL A 351 -7.71 -1.99 -15.07
N PHE A 352 -8.35 -3.05 -15.58
CA PHE A 352 -8.54 -3.21 -17.01
C PHE A 352 -9.45 -2.11 -17.59
N ALA A 353 -10.54 -1.75 -16.91
CA ALA A 353 -11.43 -0.67 -17.34
C ALA A 353 -10.68 0.68 -17.43
N PHE A 354 -9.88 0.99 -16.42
CA PHE A 354 -9.04 2.20 -16.42
C PHE A 354 -8.03 2.16 -17.56
N TRP A 355 -7.31 1.05 -17.74
CA TRP A 355 -6.34 0.90 -18.83
C TRP A 355 -6.96 1.09 -20.22
N ASN A 356 -8.14 0.51 -20.45
CA ASN A 356 -8.80 0.59 -21.75
C ASN A 356 -9.45 1.97 -22.01
N GLY A 357 -9.87 2.65 -20.95
CA GLY A 357 -10.56 3.94 -21.04
C GLY A 357 -9.65 5.16 -21.01
N HIS A 358 -8.44 5.06 -20.45
CA HIS A 358 -7.59 6.21 -20.16
C HIS A 358 -6.61 6.51 -21.31
N TYR A 359 -6.58 7.76 -21.76
CA TYR A 359 -5.57 8.22 -22.71
C TYR A 359 -4.26 8.50 -21.99
N PHE A 360 -3.32 7.57 -22.11
CA PHE A 360 -2.04 7.65 -21.44
C PHE A 360 -1.10 8.68 -22.08
N ILE A 361 -0.75 9.71 -21.30
CA ILE A 361 0.48 10.48 -21.49
C ILE A 361 1.62 9.86 -20.66
N PHE A 362 2.88 10.17 -21.00
CA PHE A 362 4.06 9.61 -20.34
C PHE A 362 3.98 9.65 -18.80
N GLY A 363 3.56 10.78 -18.23
CA GLY A 363 3.42 10.93 -16.77
C GLY A 363 2.41 9.98 -16.15
N SER A 364 1.20 9.88 -16.72
CA SER A 364 0.15 8.96 -16.27
C SER A 364 0.52 7.49 -16.46
N ALA A 365 1.19 7.14 -17.56
CA ALA A 365 1.68 5.79 -17.83
C ALA A 365 2.76 5.38 -16.84
N PHE A 366 3.70 6.28 -16.56
CA PHE A 366 4.75 6.09 -15.57
C PHE A 366 4.15 5.91 -14.16
N ALA A 367 3.22 6.78 -13.77
CA ALA A 367 2.56 6.71 -12.47
C ALA A 367 1.76 5.40 -12.29
N LEU A 368 0.99 4.98 -13.30
CA LEU A 368 0.27 3.70 -13.26
C LEU A 368 1.22 2.51 -13.21
N THR A 369 2.28 2.51 -14.04
CA THR A 369 3.26 1.41 -14.06
C THR A 369 3.97 1.27 -12.72
N LEU A 370 4.49 2.38 -12.18
CA LEU A 370 5.13 2.40 -10.87
C LEU A 370 4.13 2.02 -9.77
N GLY A 371 2.91 2.56 -9.83
CA GLY A 371 1.82 2.22 -8.92
C GLY A 371 1.53 0.72 -8.91
N MET A 372 1.38 0.09 -10.07
CA MET A 372 1.11 -1.36 -10.17
C MET A 372 2.28 -2.22 -9.66
N ILE A 373 3.54 -1.82 -9.92
CA ILE A 373 4.72 -2.50 -9.38
C ILE A 373 4.71 -2.52 -7.85
N LEU A 374 4.23 -1.45 -7.22
CA LEU A 374 4.16 -1.33 -5.76
C LEU A 374 2.87 -1.96 -5.18
N LEU A 375 1.76 -1.90 -5.91
CA LEU A 375 0.45 -2.38 -5.43
C LEU A 375 0.29 -3.90 -5.51
N VAL A 376 0.82 -4.55 -6.54
CA VAL A 376 0.69 -6.01 -6.68
C VAL A 376 1.28 -6.74 -5.46
N PRO A 377 2.52 -6.46 -5.01
CA PRO A 377 3.06 -7.04 -3.78
C PRO A 377 2.20 -6.73 -2.55
N LEU A 378 1.67 -5.50 -2.44
CA LEU A 378 0.82 -5.09 -1.33
C LEU A 378 -0.49 -5.90 -1.28
N VAL A 379 -1.13 -6.14 -2.43
CA VAL A 379 -2.32 -6.98 -2.55
C VAL A 379 -2.00 -8.42 -2.19
N LEU A 380 -0.86 -8.97 -2.63
CA LEU A 380 -0.42 -10.32 -2.27
C LEU A 380 -0.18 -10.46 -0.76
N ILE A 381 0.41 -9.45 -0.12
CA ILE A 381 0.59 -9.39 1.34
C ILE A 381 -0.77 -9.36 2.03
N ALA A 382 -1.71 -8.53 1.57
CA ALA A 382 -3.06 -8.47 2.13
C ALA A 382 -3.79 -9.83 2.00
N MET A 383 -3.66 -10.50 0.86
CA MET A 383 -4.19 -11.86 0.66
C MET A 383 -3.54 -12.87 1.62
N ALA A 384 -2.22 -12.82 1.81
CA ALA A 384 -1.51 -13.70 2.75
C ALA A 384 -1.96 -13.50 4.20
N ARG A 385 -2.20 -12.24 4.61
CA ARG A 385 -2.78 -11.93 5.92
C ARG A 385 -4.19 -12.49 6.07
N ILE A 386 -5.05 -12.35 5.05
CA ILE A 386 -6.40 -12.93 5.09
C ILE A 386 -6.33 -14.45 5.15
N ASP A 387 -5.37 -15.08 4.49
CA ASP A 387 -5.17 -16.52 4.58
C ASP A 387 -4.81 -16.99 5.99
N GLU A 388 -3.91 -16.27 6.68
CA GLU A 388 -3.61 -16.57 8.09
C GLU A 388 -4.85 -16.37 8.98
N ILE A 389 -5.65 -15.31 8.76
CA ILE A 389 -6.95 -15.14 9.45
C ILE A 389 -7.86 -16.33 9.18
N ALA A 390 -7.99 -16.73 7.92
CA ALA A 390 -8.85 -17.82 7.51
C ALA A 390 -8.43 -19.15 8.15
N ALA A 391 -7.13 -19.43 8.19
CA ALA A 391 -6.55 -20.62 8.81
C ALA A 391 -6.76 -20.62 10.33
N VAL A 392 -6.55 -19.51 11.01
CA VAL A 392 -6.63 -19.43 12.48
C VAL A 392 -8.06 -19.36 13.00
N ALA A 393 -8.92 -18.52 12.41
CA ALA A 393 -10.26 -18.26 12.91
C ALA A 393 -11.29 -19.28 12.40
N PHE A 394 -11.10 -19.82 11.19
CA PHE A 394 -12.06 -20.71 10.54
C PHE A 394 -11.47 -22.08 10.16
N GLY A 395 -10.16 -22.26 10.27
CA GLY A 395 -9.48 -23.53 10.01
C GLY A 395 -9.55 -24.49 11.19
N ARG A 396 -8.67 -25.48 11.18
CA ARG A 396 -8.59 -26.51 12.22
C ARG A 396 -7.58 -26.13 13.31
N PRO A 397 -7.74 -26.65 14.54
CA PRO A 397 -6.73 -26.47 15.57
C PRO A 397 -5.37 -27.09 15.15
N PRO A 398 -4.24 -26.54 15.63
CA PRO A 398 -2.92 -27.09 15.34
C PRO A 398 -2.80 -28.56 15.76
N GLN A 399 -2.24 -29.39 14.89
CA GLN A 399 -2.11 -30.83 15.07
C GLN A 399 -0.69 -31.27 15.39
N ARG A 400 0.33 -30.53 14.93
CA ARG A 400 1.75 -30.89 15.10
C ARG A 400 2.41 -30.25 16.31
N LEU A 401 1.69 -29.37 17.01
CA LEU A 401 2.21 -28.62 18.14
C LEU A 401 2.46 -29.58 19.31
N LEU A 402 3.68 -29.54 19.88
CA LEU A 402 4.00 -30.31 21.07
C LEU A 402 3.32 -29.67 22.28
N ALA A 403 2.38 -30.40 22.87
CA ALA A 403 1.62 -29.95 24.03
C ALA A 403 2.11 -30.66 25.29
N LYS A 404 2.38 -29.91 26.36
CA LYS A 404 2.80 -30.46 27.67
C LYS A 404 1.83 -31.53 28.21
N SER A 405 0.54 -31.41 27.91
CA SER A 405 -0.51 -32.33 28.35
C SER A 405 -0.64 -33.61 27.51
N LYS A 406 0.08 -33.72 26.38
CA LYS A 406 0.05 -34.90 25.50
C LYS A 406 1.45 -35.50 25.40
N PRO A 407 1.71 -36.60 26.14
CA PRO A 407 2.98 -37.31 26.03
C PRO A 407 3.23 -37.76 24.59
N VAL A 408 4.48 -37.77 24.17
CA VAL A 408 4.88 -38.36 22.89
C VAL A 408 4.63 -39.86 22.96
N GLU A 409 3.90 -40.39 21.98
CA GLU A 409 3.60 -41.82 21.90
C GLU A 409 4.82 -42.64 21.46
N ASN A 410 4.92 -43.89 21.89
CA ASN A 410 5.97 -44.85 21.51
C ASN A 410 7.41 -44.45 21.89
N VAL A 411 7.58 -43.69 22.97
CA VAL A 411 8.90 -43.40 23.54
C VAL A 411 9.42 -44.66 24.27
N PRO A 412 10.64 -45.14 23.99
CA PRO A 412 11.20 -46.30 24.69
C PRO A 412 11.26 -46.10 26.21
N GLU A 413 11.07 -47.19 26.97
CA GLU A 413 11.30 -47.14 28.42
C GLU A 413 12.74 -46.69 28.72
N ASN A 414 12.91 -45.76 29.66
CA ASN A 414 14.19 -45.13 30.02
C ASN A 414 14.90 -44.38 28.87
N TYR A 415 14.16 -43.83 27.91
CA TYR A 415 14.72 -42.96 26.87
C TYR A 415 15.18 -41.61 27.44
N TYR A 416 16.45 -41.56 27.86
CA TYR A 416 17.12 -40.36 28.36
C TYR A 416 18.44 -40.12 27.60
N PRO A 417 18.40 -39.81 26.29
CA PRO A 417 19.61 -39.48 25.53
C PRO A 417 20.30 -38.29 26.19
N LYS A 418 21.64 -38.27 26.13
CA LYS A 418 22.40 -37.21 26.79
C LYS A 418 22.24 -35.88 26.05
N VAL A 419 21.91 -34.85 26.83
CA VAL A 419 21.77 -33.48 26.33
C VAL A 419 23.00 -32.65 26.75
N SER A 420 23.67 -32.01 25.80
CA SER A 420 24.70 -31.00 26.07
C SER A 420 24.11 -29.61 25.90
N ILE A 421 23.96 -28.86 26.99
CA ILE A 421 23.38 -27.51 26.99
C ILE A 421 24.50 -26.50 26.85
N HIS A 422 24.52 -25.70 25.79
CA HIS A 422 25.55 -24.69 25.53
C HIS A 422 25.04 -23.31 25.89
N ILE A 423 25.81 -22.61 26.73
CA ILE A 423 25.49 -21.28 27.26
C ILE A 423 26.59 -20.32 26.85
N PRO A 424 26.44 -19.60 25.72
CA PRO A 424 27.36 -18.55 25.33
C PRO A 424 27.10 -17.28 26.16
N ALA A 425 28.16 -16.72 26.71
CA ALA A 425 28.17 -15.49 27.47
C ALA A 425 29.35 -14.61 27.02
N TYR A 426 29.14 -13.31 27.10
CA TYR A 426 30.09 -12.25 26.82
C TYR A 426 30.28 -11.41 28.10
N PHE A 427 29.65 -10.24 28.19
CA PHE A 427 29.75 -9.28 29.30
C PHE A 427 28.46 -9.18 30.14
N GLU A 428 27.68 -10.26 30.20
CA GLU A 428 26.46 -10.29 31.00
C GLU A 428 26.73 -10.08 32.49
N PRO A 429 25.80 -9.47 33.24
CA PRO A 429 25.93 -9.36 34.70
C PRO A 429 26.14 -10.72 35.36
N VAL A 430 27.13 -10.80 36.25
CA VAL A 430 27.51 -12.04 36.96
C VAL A 430 26.31 -12.71 37.64
N GLU A 431 25.53 -11.94 38.40
CA GLU A 431 24.39 -12.47 39.14
C GLU A 431 23.27 -12.98 38.23
N MET A 432 23.13 -12.40 37.04
CA MET A 432 22.16 -12.87 36.05
C MET A 432 22.56 -14.24 35.49
N LEU A 433 23.85 -14.43 35.15
CA LEU A 433 24.32 -15.72 34.65
C LEU A 433 24.31 -16.80 35.75
N LYS A 434 24.61 -16.46 37.00
CA LYS A 434 24.45 -17.40 38.13
C LYS A 434 23.01 -17.91 38.25
N GLN A 435 22.02 -17.03 38.12
CA GLN A 435 20.60 -17.43 38.15
C GLN A 435 20.25 -18.43 37.03
N THR A 436 20.80 -18.24 35.83
CA THR A 436 20.66 -19.17 34.71
C THR A 436 21.25 -20.54 35.04
N LEU A 437 22.47 -20.58 35.58
CA LEU A 437 23.13 -21.83 35.97
C LEU A 437 22.42 -22.56 37.12
N ASP A 438 21.90 -21.81 38.08
CA ASP A 438 21.09 -22.34 39.18
C ASP A 438 19.76 -22.92 38.68
N ALA A 439 19.15 -22.31 37.67
CA ALA A 439 17.95 -22.87 37.05
C ALA A 439 18.25 -24.19 36.34
N LEU A 440 19.36 -24.26 35.62
CA LEU A 440 19.80 -25.48 34.94
C LEU A 440 20.12 -26.61 35.92
N SER A 441 20.69 -26.32 37.10
CA SER A 441 21.03 -27.36 38.09
C SER A 441 19.79 -28.04 38.68
N ARG A 442 18.61 -27.43 38.54
CA ARG A 442 17.32 -27.96 39.00
C ARG A 442 16.52 -28.70 37.93
N LEU A 443 17.08 -28.91 36.73
CA LEU A 443 16.39 -29.65 35.67
C LEU A 443 16.02 -31.07 36.10
N ASN A 444 14.77 -31.44 35.84
CA ASN A 444 14.20 -32.76 36.08
C ASN A 444 14.55 -33.74 34.96
N TYR A 445 15.83 -33.89 34.68
CA TYR A 445 16.33 -34.75 33.61
C TYR A 445 17.67 -35.39 34.04
N PRO A 446 17.81 -36.72 34.00
CA PRO A 446 18.94 -37.39 34.64
C PRO A 446 20.25 -37.28 33.85
N ASN A 447 20.20 -37.13 32.52
CA ASN A 447 21.36 -37.29 31.63
C ASN A 447 21.67 -36.00 30.83
N TYR A 448 22.28 -35.01 31.47
CA TYR A 448 22.69 -33.78 30.80
C TYR A 448 24.02 -33.22 31.33
N GLU A 449 24.64 -32.38 30.52
CA GLU A 449 25.76 -31.51 30.90
C GLU A 449 25.52 -30.08 30.42
N CYS A 450 26.23 -29.13 31.02
CA CYS A 450 26.20 -27.72 30.69
C CYS A 450 27.60 -27.26 30.29
N VAL A 451 27.76 -26.71 29.10
CA VAL A 451 28.99 -26.10 28.58
C VAL A 451 28.81 -24.59 28.56
N VAL A 452 29.36 -23.93 29.56
CA VAL A 452 29.33 -22.47 29.71
C VAL A 452 30.58 -21.91 29.05
N ILE A 453 30.39 -21.06 28.05
CA ILE A 453 31.51 -20.38 27.39
C ILE A 453 31.39 -18.88 27.55
N ILE A 454 32.36 -18.29 28.24
CA ILE A 454 32.57 -16.85 28.24
C ILE A 454 33.58 -16.52 27.16
N ASN A 455 33.17 -15.81 26.11
CA ASN A 455 34.05 -15.42 25.01
C ASN A 455 34.48 -13.96 25.14
N ASN A 456 35.68 -13.60 24.68
CA ASN A 456 36.13 -12.21 24.47
C ASN A 456 35.99 -11.23 25.67
N THR A 457 35.93 -11.74 26.91
CA THR A 457 35.74 -10.97 28.14
C THR A 457 37.02 -10.98 28.97
N PRO A 458 37.91 -9.99 28.79
CA PRO A 458 39.21 -9.98 29.49
C PRO A 458 39.07 -9.67 30.98
N ASP A 459 38.03 -8.93 31.39
CA ASP A 459 37.85 -8.52 32.79
C ASP A 459 37.51 -9.72 33.69
N PRO A 460 38.40 -10.10 34.64
CA PRO A 460 38.16 -11.21 35.55
C PRO A 460 36.92 -11.07 36.42
N ALA A 461 36.46 -9.85 36.69
CA ALA A 461 35.26 -9.61 37.48
C ALA A 461 33.99 -10.23 36.87
N PHE A 462 33.97 -10.43 35.55
CA PHE A 462 32.83 -11.00 34.84
C PHE A 462 32.90 -12.52 34.68
N TRP A 463 34.09 -13.13 34.68
CA TRP A 463 34.25 -14.56 34.38
C TRP A 463 34.71 -15.42 35.56
N GLN A 464 35.53 -14.90 36.50
CA GLN A 464 36.00 -15.68 37.65
C GLN A 464 34.85 -16.14 38.55
N PRO A 465 33.87 -15.28 38.93
CA PRO A 465 32.77 -15.71 39.77
C PRO A 465 31.91 -16.79 39.12
N ILE A 466 31.84 -16.82 37.79
CA ILE A 466 31.09 -17.81 37.02
C ILE A 466 31.85 -19.14 36.98
N GLN A 467 33.17 -19.10 36.81
CA GLN A 467 34.02 -20.28 36.92
C GLN A 467 33.85 -20.97 38.28
N ASP A 468 33.90 -20.20 39.36
CA ASP A 468 33.74 -20.72 40.72
C ASP A 468 32.33 -21.26 40.97
N HIS A 469 31.31 -20.59 40.44
CA HIS A 469 29.93 -21.06 40.51
C HIS A 469 29.72 -22.38 39.77
N CYS A 470 30.28 -22.53 38.56
CA CYS A 470 30.26 -23.81 37.82
C CYS A 470 30.93 -24.93 38.61
N ARG A 471 32.06 -24.68 39.27
CA ARG A 471 32.72 -25.66 40.15
C ARG A 471 31.83 -26.08 41.31
N ALA A 472 31.12 -25.12 41.93
CA ALA A 472 30.22 -25.39 43.04
C ALA A 472 28.99 -26.22 42.63
N LEU A 473 28.49 -26.04 41.39
CA LEU A 473 27.36 -26.81 40.84
C LEU A 473 27.74 -28.24 40.40
N GLY A 474 29.04 -28.56 40.35
CA GLY A 474 29.56 -29.91 40.13
C GLY A 474 29.98 -30.22 38.68
N GLU A 475 30.44 -31.45 38.45
CA GLU A 475 31.14 -31.86 37.21
C GLU A 475 30.31 -31.75 35.92
N ARG A 476 28.98 -31.66 36.05
CA ARG A 476 28.08 -31.42 34.90
C ARG A 476 28.25 -30.02 34.30
N PHE A 477 28.79 -29.06 35.05
CA PHE A 477 28.96 -27.66 34.62
C PHE A 477 30.40 -27.40 34.20
N LYS A 478 30.66 -27.49 32.89
CA LYS A 478 31.95 -27.22 32.27
C LYS A 478 32.08 -25.75 31.95
N PHE A 479 33.15 -25.12 32.42
CA PHE A 479 33.45 -23.72 32.15
C PHE A 479 34.57 -23.57 31.13
N ILE A 480 34.38 -22.67 30.16
CA ILE A 480 35.37 -22.30 29.15
C ILE A 480 35.49 -20.78 29.14
N ASN A 481 36.72 -20.28 29.30
CA ASN A 481 37.05 -18.89 28.98
C ASN A 481 37.84 -18.88 27.66
N ALA A 482 37.33 -18.16 26.66
CA ALA A 482 37.93 -18.12 25.32
C ALA A 482 38.16 -16.69 24.86
N GLU A 483 39.42 -16.33 24.59
CA GLU A 483 39.79 -15.01 24.08
C GLU A 483 39.88 -14.98 22.55
N LYS A 484 39.69 -13.80 21.96
CA LYS A 484 39.83 -13.51 20.51
C LYS A 484 38.96 -14.38 19.58
N VAL A 485 37.81 -14.85 20.08
CA VAL A 485 36.82 -15.63 19.34
C VAL A 485 36.24 -14.80 18.19
N GLN A 486 36.36 -15.32 16.96
CA GLN A 486 35.80 -14.72 15.74
C GLN A 486 34.39 -15.28 15.45
N GLY A 487 33.52 -14.50 14.82
CA GLY A 487 32.16 -14.93 14.50
C GLY A 487 31.19 -14.87 15.70
N PHE A 488 31.49 -14.04 16.71
CA PHE A 488 30.61 -13.74 17.85
C PHE A 488 30.05 -15.01 18.53
N LYS A 489 28.72 -15.11 18.66
CA LYS A 489 28.02 -16.24 19.30
C LYS A 489 28.26 -17.56 18.56
N ALA A 490 28.21 -17.58 17.22
CA ALA A 490 28.54 -18.76 16.42
C ALA A 490 29.96 -19.28 16.69
N GLY A 491 30.93 -18.37 16.81
CA GLY A 491 32.30 -18.70 17.19
C GLY A 491 32.41 -19.38 18.54
N ALA A 492 31.75 -18.82 19.56
CA ALA A 492 31.73 -19.37 20.90
C ALA A 492 31.07 -20.76 20.92
N LEU A 493 29.95 -20.92 20.20
CA LEU A 493 29.23 -22.19 20.13
C LEU A 493 30.02 -23.28 19.38
N ARG A 494 30.89 -22.95 18.42
CA ARG A 494 31.82 -23.92 17.82
C ARG A 494 32.81 -24.47 18.84
N ILE A 495 33.39 -23.61 19.67
CA ILE A 495 34.29 -24.04 20.75
C ILE A 495 33.54 -24.91 21.77
N ALA A 496 32.28 -24.60 22.06
CA ALA A 496 31.44 -25.43 22.93
C ALA A 496 31.16 -26.82 22.31
N MET A 497 30.94 -26.90 20.99
CA MET A 497 30.81 -28.18 20.27
C MET A 497 32.05 -29.07 20.43
N ASP A 498 33.25 -28.50 20.35
CA ASP A 498 34.51 -29.26 20.54
C ASP A 498 34.68 -29.82 21.97
N ARG A 499 33.94 -29.29 22.94
CA ARG A 499 33.97 -29.70 24.36
C ARG A 499 32.73 -30.49 24.80
N THR A 500 31.81 -30.71 23.87
CA THR A 500 30.61 -31.52 24.06
C THR A 500 30.99 -32.97 24.32
N ALA A 501 30.31 -33.63 25.25
CA ALA A 501 30.53 -35.05 25.48
C ALA A 501 30.31 -35.89 24.23
N VAL A 502 31.13 -36.93 24.05
CA VAL A 502 31.10 -37.78 22.86
C VAL A 502 29.78 -38.53 22.74
N ASP A 503 29.16 -38.89 23.87
CA ASP A 503 27.88 -39.56 23.98
C ASP A 503 26.66 -38.62 23.95
N ALA A 504 26.85 -37.30 23.80
CA ALA A 504 25.75 -36.36 23.65
C ALA A 504 25.07 -36.50 22.28
N GLU A 505 23.78 -36.83 22.29
CA GLU A 505 22.96 -37.00 21.08
C GLU A 505 22.16 -35.72 20.74
N ILE A 506 21.91 -34.88 21.74
CA ILE A 506 21.10 -33.65 21.63
C ILE A 506 21.91 -32.47 22.15
N ILE A 507 21.91 -31.38 21.39
CA ILE A 507 22.51 -30.11 21.74
C ILE A 507 21.39 -29.13 22.12
N GLY A 508 21.41 -28.62 23.35
CA GLY A 508 20.53 -27.55 23.79
C GLY A 508 21.23 -26.20 23.72
N ILE A 509 20.55 -25.14 23.27
CA ILE A 509 21.12 -23.79 23.26
C ILE A 509 20.29 -22.91 24.19
N LEU A 510 20.98 -22.19 25.08
CA LEU A 510 20.36 -21.28 26.04
C LEU A 510 21.18 -19.99 26.14
N ASP A 511 20.52 -18.84 25.99
CA ASP A 511 21.16 -17.55 26.25
C ASP A 511 21.46 -17.36 27.75
N ALA A 512 22.51 -16.60 28.05
CA ALA A 512 23.00 -16.36 29.40
C ALA A 512 21.99 -15.70 30.36
N ASP A 513 20.91 -15.08 29.85
CA ASP A 513 19.87 -14.40 30.63
C ASP A 513 18.65 -15.28 30.99
N TYR A 514 18.58 -16.53 30.53
CA TYR A 514 17.38 -17.36 30.68
C TYR A 514 17.32 -18.17 31.97
N VAL A 515 16.22 -18.01 32.71
CA VAL A 515 15.84 -18.93 33.79
C VAL A 515 14.84 -19.95 33.25
N VAL A 516 15.18 -21.23 33.33
CA VAL A 516 14.39 -22.34 32.77
C VAL A 516 13.49 -23.02 33.79
N ASP A 517 12.36 -23.56 33.30
CA ASP A 517 11.47 -24.46 34.00
C ASP A 517 12.14 -25.85 34.17
N PRO A 518 12.04 -26.47 35.35
CA PRO A 518 12.66 -27.78 35.62
C PRO A 518 12.28 -28.88 34.62
N ASP A 519 11.08 -28.86 34.06
CA ASP A 519 10.59 -29.93 33.17
C ASP A 519 10.96 -29.68 31.69
N TRP A 520 11.74 -28.64 31.35
CA TRP A 520 12.08 -28.30 29.96
C TRP A 520 12.60 -29.48 29.12
N LEU A 521 13.63 -30.18 29.60
CA LEU A 521 14.19 -31.33 28.88
C LEU A 521 13.26 -32.54 28.94
N LYS A 522 12.66 -32.79 30.11
CA LYS A 522 11.75 -33.91 30.34
C LYS A 522 10.58 -33.91 29.37
N ASP A 523 10.02 -32.74 29.09
CA ASP A 523 8.83 -32.61 28.26
C ASP A 523 9.17 -32.59 26.76
N LEU A 524 10.35 -32.09 26.36
CA LEU A 524 10.70 -31.87 24.94
C LEU A 524 11.67 -32.90 24.34
N VAL A 525 12.58 -33.48 25.12
CA VAL A 525 13.50 -34.51 24.63
C VAL A 525 12.79 -35.77 24.09
N PRO A 526 11.65 -36.23 24.64
CA PRO A 526 10.95 -37.39 24.11
C PRO A 526 10.56 -37.26 22.62
N ALA A 527 10.42 -36.05 22.07
CA ALA A 527 10.15 -35.86 20.64
C ALA A 527 11.26 -36.43 19.72
N PHE A 528 12.49 -36.55 20.23
CA PHE A 528 13.61 -37.15 19.50
C PHE A 528 13.57 -38.69 19.45
N ALA A 529 12.59 -39.33 20.08
CA ALA A 529 12.33 -40.76 19.86
C ALA A 529 11.99 -41.05 18.38
N ASP A 530 11.40 -40.07 17.66
CA ASP A 530 11.32 -40.12 16.20
C ASP A 530 12.68 -39.76 15.59
N PRO A 531 13.35 -40.68 14.87
CA PRO A 531 14.67 -40.44 14.30
C PRO A 531 14.68 -39.36 13.21
N ARG A 532 13.51 -38.96 12.69
CA ARG A 532 13.40 -37.88 11.69
C ARG A 532 13.40 -36.49 12.32
N VAL A 533 13.17 -36.39 13.63
CA VAL A 533 13.16 -35.10 14.34
C VAL A 533 14.59 -34.61 14.51
N GLY A 534 14.89 -33.48 13.87
CA GLY A 534 16.18 -32.81 13.94
C GLY A 534 16.20 -31.64 14.91
N LEU A 535 15.05 -31.02 15.20
CA LEU A 535 14.98 -29.81 16.02
C LEU A 535 13.65 -29.65 16.75
N VAL A 536 13.71 -29.19 17.99
CA VAL A 536 12.56 -28.78 18.80
C VAL A 536 12.81 -27.38 19.36
N GLN A 537 11.88 -26.44 19.12
CA GLN A 537 11.97 -25.06 19.57
C GLN A 537 10.86 -24.75 20.59
N ALA A 538 11.22 -24.05 21.67
CA ALA A 538 10.26 -23.44 22.59
C ALA A 538 10.27 -21.90 22.45
N PRO A 539 9.16 -21.21 22.80
CA PRO A 539 9.03 -19.76 22.76
C PRO A 539 10.03 -19.06 23.67
N GLN A 540 10.33 -17.81 23.33
CA GLN A 540 10.97 -16.87 24.23
C GLN A 540 9.89 -16.17 25.05
N GLU A 541 10.05 -16.17 26.37
CA GLU A 541 9.25 -15.37 27.30
C GLU A 541 10.18 -14.47 28.09
N HIS A 542 9.65 -13.41 28.68
CA HIS A 542 10.46 -12.43 29.40
C HIS A 542 9.95 -12.20 30.81
N ARG A 543 10.85 -12.20 31.80
CA ARG A 543 10.50 -12.01 33.22
C ARG A 543 10.39 -10.56 33.65
N ASP A 544 10.79 -9.63 32.78
CA ASP A 544 10.89 -8.20 33.03
C ASP A 544 9.85 -7.37 32.28
N GLY A 545 8.81 -8.01 31.71
CA GLY A 545 7.71 -7.34 31.02
C GLY A 545 6.95 -6.32 31.88
N ASP A 546 6.92 -6.50 33.21
CA ASP A 546 6.24 -5.59 34.14
C ASP A 546 7.16 -4.51 34.74
N LEU A 547 8.36 -4.29 34.19
CA LEU A 547 9.26 -3.23 34.64
C LEU A 547 8.75 -1.83 34.27
N SER A 548 8.27 -1.67 33.05
CA SER A 548 7.81 -0.37 32.51
C SER A 548 6.72 -0.56 31.47
N ILE A 549 5.97 0.49 31.13
CA ILE A 549 4.97 0.43 30.05
C ILE A 549 5.62 0.00 28.74
N MET A 550 6.81 0.54 28.42
CA MET A 550 7.57 0.14 27.24
C MET A 550 7.87 -1.38 27.23
N HIS A 551 8.37 -1.94 28.34
CA HIS A 551 8.62 -3.38 28.46
C HIS A 551 7.32 -4.19 28.31
N TYR A 552 6.23 -3.70 28.90
CA TYR A 552 4.93 -4.36 28.86
C TYR A 552 4.36 -4.44 27.44
N ILE A 553 4.46 -3.37 26.66
CA ILE A 553 4.00 -3.35 25.27
C ILE A 553 4.95 -4.13 24.33
N MET A 554 6.26 -4.09 24.58
CA MET A 554 7.25 -4.87 23.84
C MET A 554 7.07 -6.37 24.04
N ASN A 555 6.82 -6.82 25.28
CA ASN A 555 6.54 -8.23 25.53
C ASN A 555 5.27 -8.69 24.82
N GLY A 556 4.22 -7.85 24.82
CA GLY A 556 2.99 -8.11 24.08
C GLY A 556 3.22 -8.24 22.58
N GLU A 557 4.10 -7.42 22.02
CA GLU A 557 4.45 -7.46 20.59
C GLU A 557 5.23 -8.73 20.22
N TYR A 558 6.20 -9.15 21.05
CA TYR A 558 6.92 -10.41 20.87
C TYR A 558 6.01 -11.64 20.96
N ALA A 559 5.03 -11.63 21.88
CA ALA A 559 4.09 -12.73 22.05
C ALA A 559 3.34 -13.06 20.75
N GLY A 560 3.04 -12.06 19.92
CA GLY A 560 2.39 -12.29 18.63
C GLY A 560 3.19 -13.22 17.71
N PHE A 561 4.51 -13.09 17.65
CA PHE A 561 5.34 -13.96 16.82
C PHE A 561 5.35 -15.41 17.33
N PHE A 562 5.42 -15.60 18.64
CA PHE A 562 5.50 -16.94 19.26
C PHE A 562 4.15 -17.67 19.32
N ASP A 563 3.06 -16.96 19.58
CA ASP A 563 1.73 -17.58 19.76
C ASP A 563 0.91 -17.69 18.48
N ILE A 564 1.21 -16.85 17.49
CA ILE A 564 0.59 -16.88 16.16
C ILE A 564 1.61 -17.50 15.19
N GLY A 565 2.59 -16.71 14.75
CA GLY A 565 3.43 -17.04 13.60
C GLY A 565 4.17 -18.38 13.71
N MET A 566 4.75 -18.69 14.88
CA MET A 566 5.46 -19.96 15.09
C MET A 566 4.55 -21.17 15.17
N VAL A 567 3.35 -21.01 15.74
CA VAL A 567 2.33 -22.06 15.76
C VAL A 567 1.85 -22.37 14.34
N GLN A 568 1.64 -21.36 13.50
CA GLN A 568 1.25 -21.56 12.10
C GLN A 568 2.37 -22.23 11.29
N ARG A 569 3.61 -21.75 11.43
CA ARG A 569 4.79 -22.34 10.77
C ARG A 569 5.03 -23.79 11.15
N ASN A 570 4.75 -24.16 12.40
CA ASN A 570 4.88 -25.54 12.88
C ASN A 570 4.03 -26.52 12.08
N GLU A 571 2.82 -26.15 11.69
CA GLU A 571 1.94 -27.03 10.91
C GLU A 571 2.55 -27.38 9.54
N ALA A 572 3.32 -26.45 8.96
CA ALA A 572 4.00 -26.61 7.68
C ALA A 572 5.46 -27.12 7.76
N ASN A 573 5.97 -27.47 8.96
CA ASN A 573 7.37 -27.89 9.18
C ASN A 573 8.38 -26.78 8.89
N ALA A 574 7.98 -25.53 9.09
CA ALA A 574 8.71 -24.36 8.62
C ALA A 574 9.09 -23.41 9.76
N ILE A 575 9.32 -23.96 10.96
CA ILE A 575 9.62 -23.15 12.15
C ILE A 575 10.96 -22.44 11.97
N ILE A 576 11.06 -21.23 12.53
CA ILE A 576 12.30 -20.46 12.53
C ILE A 576 12.99 -20.70 13.88
N VAL A 577 14.31 -20.84 13.90
CA VAL A 577 15.08 -21.03 15.14
C VAL A 577 15.53 -19.67 15.65
N HIS A 578 15.35 -19.42 16.94
CA HIS A 578 15.58 -18.08 17.53
C HIS A 578 16.75 -18.03 18.52
N GLY A 579 17.65 -19.01 18.44
CA GLY A 579 18.97 -18.94 19.08
C GLY A 579 19.00 -19.24 20.57
N THR A 580 17.87 -19.50 21.21
CA THR A 580 17.75 -19.92 22.61
C THR A 580 16.52 -20.81 22.75
N MET A 581 16.40 -21.55 23.87
CA MET A 581 15.29 -22.46 24.14
C MET A 581 15.07 -23.48 23.01
N CYS A 582 16.15 -23.91 22.36
CA CYS A 582 16.11 -24.88 21.27
C CYS A 582 16.93 -26.12 21.60
N LEU A 583 16.44 -27.28 21.15
CA LEU A 583 17.08 -28.57 21.23
C LEU A 583 17.30 -29.07 19.80
N ILE A 584 18.50 -29.51 19.49
CA ILE A 584 18.93 -29.90 18.14
C ILE A 584 19.56 -31.28 18.21
N ARG A 585 19.15 -32.21 17.34
CA ARG A 585 19.83 -33.50 17.21
C ARG A 585 21.23 -33.23 16.68
N ARG A 586 22.25 -33.74 17.38
CA ARG A 586 23.66 -33.54 17.01
C ARG A 586 23.94 -33.96 15.57
N ALA A 587 23.47 -35.12 15.14
CA ALA A 587 23.62 -35.60 13.76
C ALA A 587 23.03 -34.63 12.73
N ALA A 588 21.88 -34.00 13.02
CA ALA A 588 21.26 -33.03 12.13
C ALA A 588 22.12 -31.76 12.02
N MET A 589 22.64 -31.30 13.16
CA MET A 589 23.54 -30.14 13.24
C MET A 589 24.86 -30.39 12.50
N ASP A 590 25.49 -31.54 12.71
CA ASP A 590 26.76 -31.91 12.05
C ASP A 590 26.58 -32.02 10.53
N MET A 591 25.47 -32.61 10.07
CA MET A 591 25.14 -32.69 8.64
C MET A 591 24.86 -31.31 8.00
N ALA A 592 24.32 -30.38 8.78
CA ALA A 592 24.08 -29.01 8.33
C ALA A 592 25.36 -28.14 8.29
N GLY A 593 26.50 -28.69 8.75
CA GLY A 593 27.79 -27.98 8.78
C GLY A 593 28.07 -27.22 10.08
N GLY A 594 27.26 -27.42 11.12
CA GLY A 594 27.43 -26.77 12.42
C GLY A 594 27.12 -25.27 12.41
N TRP A 595 27.70 -24.52 13.35
CA TRP A 595 27.49 -23.08 13.49
C TRP A 595 28.25 -22.29 12.42
N SER A 596 27.52 -21.73 11.46
CA SER A 596 28.06 -20.80 10.46
C SER A 596 28.18 -19.38 11.01
N SER A 597 29.11 -18.60 10.45
CA SER A 597 29.26 -17.15 10.70
C SER A 597 28.98 -16.32 9.44
N ASP A 598 28.38 -16.92 8.41
CA ASP A 598 28.08 -16.25 7.14
C ASP A 598 26.98 -15.19 7.30
N THR A 599 26.09 -15.40 8.27
CA THR A 599 24.96 -14.53 8.57
C THR A 599 25.00 -14.09 10.03
N ILE A 600 24.46 -12.90 10.34
CA ILE A 600 24.33 -12.40 11.71
C ILE A 600 23.19 -13.07 12.51
N CYS A 601 22.38 -13.89 11.82
CA CYS A 601 21.32 -14.71 12.38
C CYS A 601 21.68 -16.18 12.17
N GLU A 602 22.81 -16.60 12.77
CA GLU A 602 23.39 -17.93 12.62
C GLU A 602 22.43 -19.06 13.02
N ASP A 603 21.50 -18.74 13.94
CA ASP A 603 20.48 -19.63 14.48
C ASP A 603 19.41 -19.97 13.45
N SER A 604 18.79 -18.95 12.86
CA SER A 604 17.78 -19.07 11.82
C SER A 604 18.36 -19.70 10.55
N ASP A 605 19.61 -19.38 10.21
CA ASP A 605 20.38 -19.99 9.12
C ASP A 605 20.55 -21.50 9.35
N LEU A 606 21.08 -21.91 10.50
CA LEU A 606 21.23 -23.33 10.85
C LEU A 606 19.88 -24.07 10.84
N GLY A 607 18.84 -23.45 11.38
CA GLY A 607 17.49 -24.01 11.38
C GLY A 607 16.95 -24.29 9.97
N LEU A 608 17.16 -23.36 9.03
CA LEU A 608 16.79 -23.55 7.63
C LEU A 608 17.66 -24.62 6.96
N ALA A 609 18.97 -24.63 7.20
CA ALA A 609 19.87 -25.64 6.65
C ALA A 609 19.49 -27.07 7.08
N ILE A 610 19.10 -27.25 8.35
CA ILE A 610 18.57 -28.52 8.86
C ILE A 610 17.30 -28.93 8.10
N GLN A 611 16.38 -27.99 7.84
CA GLN A 611 15.16 -28.28 7.08
C GLN A 611 15.44 -28.56 5.60
N GLU A 612 16.43 -27.91 4.99
CA GLU A 612 16.86 -28.14 3.60
C GLU A 612 17.38 -29.58 3.38
N LEU A 613 17.87 -30.22 4.45
CA LEU A 613 18.29 -31.62 4.49
C LEU A 613 17.14 -32.61 4.75
N GLY A 614 15.91 -32.11 4.99
CA GLY A 614 14.69 -32.90 5.15
C GLY A 614 14.39 -33.34 6.58
N TRP A 615 15.05 -32.77 7.58
CA TRP A 615 14.73 -33.04 8.99
C TRP A 615 13.37 -32.46 9.39
N VAL A 616 12.67 -33.16 10.28
CA VAL A 616 11.42 -32.70 10.87
C VAL A 616 11.74 -31.78 12.05
N THR A 617 11.01 -30.67 12.13
CA THR A 617 11.12 -29.68 13.17
C THR A 617 9.79 -29.53 13.90
N HIS A 618 9.85 -29.37 15.22
CA HIS A 618 8.68 -29.20 16.07
C HIS A 618 8.77 -27.95 16.93
N TYR A 619 7.61 -27.39 17.22
CA TYR A 619 7.43 -26.27 18.14
C TYR A 619 6.48 -26.67 19.27
N THR A 620 6.69 -26.08 20.43
CA THR A 620 5.72 -26.04 21.54
C THR A 620 5.32 -24.60 21.78
N ASN A 621 4.10 -24.32 22.21
CA ASN A 621 3.72 -22.97 22.66
C ASN A 621 3.87 -22.79 24.19
N HIS A 622 4.33 -23.82 24.92
CA HIS A 622 4.57 -23.73 26.35
C HIS A 622 5.86 -22.97 26.67
N ARG A 623 5.81 -22.06 27.64
CA ARG A 623 6.97 -21.23 28.05
C ARG A 623 7.82 -21.99 29.06
N TYR A 624 8.95 -22.56 28.59
CA TYR A 624 9.91 -23.26 29.45
C TYR A 624 11.07 -22.38 29.94
N GLY A 625 11.18 -21.12 29.49
CA GLY A 625 12.28 -20.26 29.88
C GLY A 625 11.94 -18.79 29.76
N GLN A 626 12.49 -18.00 30.68
CA GLN A 626 12.23 -16.57 30.78
C GLN A 626 13.55 -15.78 30.76
N GLY A 627 13.77 -15.02 29.68
CA GLY A 627 14.89 -14.11 29.50
C GLY A 627 14.56 -12.67 29.86
N LEU A 628 15.35 -11.72 29.34
CA LEU A 628 15.17 -10.28 29.53
C LEU A 628 14.93 -9.54 28.21
N LEU A 629 14.12 -8.48 28.28
CA LEU A 629 13.85 -7.57 27.17
C LEU A 629 15.00 -6.56 27.00
N PRO A 630 15.07 -5.87 25.83
CA PRO A 630 15.94 -4.71 25.67
C PRO A 630 15.59 -3.57 26.64
N ASP A 631 16.60 -3.01 27.31
CA ASP A 631 16.41 -1.98 28.34
C ASP A 631 15.88 -0.64 27.79
N THR A 632 16.19 -0.32 26.52
CA THR A 632 15.91 0.99 25.89
C THR A 632 15.26 0.84 24.52
N TYR A 633 14.58 1.89 24.04
CA TYR A 633 14.00 1.91 22.70
C TYR A 633 15.07 1.79 21.62
N GLU A 634 16.24 2.41 21.82
CA GLU A 634 17.39 2.23 20.92
C GLU A 634 17.86 0.78 20.86
N ALA A 635 17.92 0.08 22.00
CA ALA A 635 18.29 -1.33 22.04
C ALA A 635 17.25 -2.21 21.31
N PHE A 636 15.96 -1.89 21.47
CA PHE A 636 14.88 -2.53 20.72
C PHE A 636 15.04 -2.33 19.20
N LYS A 637 15.29 -1.10 18.75
CA LYS A 637 15.56 -0.80 17.32
C LYS A 637 16.77 -1.56 16.81
N LYS A 638 17.89 -1.58 17.55
CA LYS A 638 19.12 -2.31 17.16
C LYS A 638 18.86 -3.81 17.01
N GLN A 639 18.09 -4.40 17.92
CA GLN A 639 17.72 -5.81 17.83
C GLN A 639 16.89 -6.10 16.57
N ARG A 640 15.86 -5.29 16.31
CA ARG A 640 15.01 -5.42 15.11
C ARG A 640 15.78 -5.21 13.80
N HIS A 641 16.68 -4.23 13.79
CA HIS A 641 17.56 -3.97 12.67
C HIS A 641 18.42 -5.21 12.33
N ARG A 642 19.05 -5.81 13.34
CA ARG A 642 19.89 -7.00 13.19
C ARG A 642 19.10 -8.19 12.64
N TRP A 643 17.89 -8.43 13.14
CA TRP A 643 17.03 -9.51 12.65
C TRP A 643 16.62 -9.30 11.19
N ALA A 644 16.28 -8.07 10.80
CA ALA A 644 15.85 -7.76 9.44
C ALA A 644 17.02 -7.89 8.45
N TYR A 645 18.18 -7.37 8.84
CA TYR A 645 19.42 -7.48 8.06
C TYR A 645 19.84 -8.95 7.89
N GLY A 646 19.87 -9.72 8.98
CA GLY A 646 20.22 -11.14 8.94
C GLY A 646 19.22 -11.98 8.16
N GLY A 647 17.93 -11.68 8.25
CA GLY A 647 16.90 -12.30 7.41
C GLY A 647 17.19 -12.14 5.92
N LEU A 648 17.61 -10.94 5.48
CA LEU A 648 17.99 -10.70 4.09
C LEU A 648 19.27 -11.43 3.67
N GLN A 649 20.25 -11.55 4.58
CA GLN A 649 21.44 -12.38 4.32
C GLN A 649 21.06 -13.85 4.11
N ILE A 650 20.13 -14.39 4.92
CA ILE A 650 19.60 -15.75 4.75
C ILE A 650 18.91 -15.91 3.40
N VAL A 651 18.09 -14.94 2.97
CA VAL A 651 17.49 -14.99 1.62
C VAL A 651 18.58 -15.06 0.54
N LYS A 652 19.58 -14.17 0.60
CA LYS A 652 20.68 -14.15 -0.38
C LYS A 652 21.47 -15.46 -0.41
N LYS A 653 21.69 -16.08 0.75
CA LYS A 653 22.42 -17.35 0.89
C LYS A 653 21.60 -18.54 0.36
N HIS A 654 20.30 -18.61 0.66
CA HIS A 654 19.48 -19.80 0.44
C HIS A 654 18.49 -19.73 -0.75
N TRP A 655 18.31 -18.58 -1.43
CA TRP A 655 17.25 -18.44 -2.45
C TRP A 655 17.29 -19.50 -3.56
N ARG A 656 18.47 -20.00 -3.93
CA ARG A 656 18.61 -21.07 -4.95
C ARG A 656 18.03 -22.40 -4.49
N HIS A 657 18.04 -22.71 -3.20
CA HIS A 657 17.43 -23.92 -2.64
C HIS A 657 15.90 -23.89 -2.68
N PHE A 658 15.30 -22.71 -2.88
CA PHE A 658 13.86 -22.56 -3.04
C PHE A 658 13.40 -22.89 -4.47
N LEU A 659 14.31 -22.94 -5.45
CA LEU A 659 13.98 -23.41 -6.80
C LEU A 659 13.56 -24.89 -6.80
N PRO A 660 12.69 -25.31 -7.75
CA PRO A 660 12.25 -26.71 -7.84
C PRO A 660 13.42 -27.69 -7.91
N GLY A 661 13.39 -28.75 -7.09
CA GLY A 661 14.38 -29.83 -7.08
C GLY A 661 15.76 -29.49 -6.49
N ARG A 662 15.99 -28.28 -5.95
CA ARG A 662 17.30 -27.87 -5.42
C ARG A 662 17.54 -28.18 -3.93
N SER A 663 16.51 -28.58 -3.20
CA SER A 663 16.58 -28.95 -1.78
C SER A 663 15.48 -29.96 -1.43
N ARG A 664 15.48 -30.47 -0.19
CA ARG A 664 14.40 -31.32 0.33
C ARG A 664 13.25 -30.54 0.96
N LEU A 665 13.25 -29.21 0.83
CA LEU A 665 12.14 -28.37 1.30
C LEU A 665 10.86 -28.70 0.54
N THR A 666 9.78 -28.93 1.28
CA THR A 666 8.45 -29.13 0.71
C THR A 666 7.89 -27.82 0.12
N PRO A 667 6.90 -27.89 -0.79
CA PRO A 667 6.23 -26.69 -1.29
C PRO A 667 5.64 -25.81 -0.18
N ASP A 668 5.11 -26.41 0.89
CA ASP A 668 4.52 -25.69 2.02
C ASP A 668 5.61 -24.97 2.84
N GLN A 669 6.77 -25.62 3.08
CA GLN A 669 7.91 -24.95 3.72
C GLN A 669 8.39 -23.76 2.90
N LYS A 670 8.56 -23.93 1.58
CA LYS A 670 8.99 -22.85 0.69
C LYS A 670 8.01 -21.68 0.71
N ARG A 671 6.70 -21.98 0.78
CA ARG A 671 5.64 -20.98 0.90
C ARG A 671 5.74 -20.21 2.22
N GLU A 672 5.86 -20.88 3.37
CA GLU A 672 5.90 -20.22 4.68
C GLU A 672 7.13 -19.34 4.88
N TYR A 673 8.30 -19.80 4.41
CA TYR A 673 9.51 -18.96 4.39
C TYR A 673 9.37 -17.80 3.41
N GLY A 674 8.87 -18.05 2.20
CA GLY A 674 8.65 -17.01 1.19
C GLY A 674 7.68 -15.92 1.65
N LEU A 675 6.56 -16.30 2.29
CA LEU A 675 5.61 -15.36 2.88
C LEU A 675 6.21 -14.62 4.08
N GLY A 676 7.02 -15.30 4.90
CA GLY A 676 7.78 -14.67 5.99
C GLY A 676 8.71 -13.58 5.48
N TRP A 677 9.49 -13.88 4.44
CA TRP A 677 10.37 -12.93 3.78
C TRP A 677 9.58 -11.78 3.14
N LEU A 678 8.44 -12.05 2.48
CA LEU A 678 7.61 -11.01 1.90
C LEU A 678 7.02 -10.08 2.97
N ASN A 679 6.65 -10.58 4.15
CA ASN A 679 6.14 -9.75 5.24
C ASN A 679 7.23 -8.86 5.85
N TRP A 680 8.38 -9.41 6.21
CA TRP A 680 9.48 -8.66 6.83
C TRP A 680 10.20 -7.74 5.84
N LEU A 681 10.55 -8.25 4.65
CA LEU A 681 11.34 -7.52 3.66
C LEU A 681 10.45 -6.64 2.78
N GLY A 682 9.25 -7.13 2.42
CA GLY A 682 8.32 -6.48 1.52
C GLY A 682 7.38 -5.52 2.24
N ALA A 683 6.49 -5.99 3.12
CA ALA A 683 5.39 -5.16 3.64
C ALA A 683 5.86 -3.91 4.40
N GLU A 684 6.80 -4.09 5.34
CA GLU A 684 7.29 -3.00 6.18
C GLU A 684 8.13 -1.99 5.37
N SER A 685 9.05 -2.49 4.54
CA SER A 685 9.93 -1.65 3.71
C SER A 685 9.19 -0.97 2.55
N LEU A 686 8.33 -1.69 1.85
CA LEU A 686 7.54 -1.16 0.74
C LEU A 686 6.60 -0.06 1.23
N GLY A 687 6.00 -0.22 2.41
CA GLY A 687 5.18 0.83 3.03
C GLY A 687 5.96 2.13 3.23
N VAL A 688 7.22 2.05 3.68
CA VAL A 688 8.10 3.21 3.83
C VAL A 688 8.47 3.80 2.46
N VAL A 689 8.84 2.98 1.48
CA VAL A 689 9.18 3.45 0.13
C VAL A 689 7.99 4.17 -0.51
N VAL A 690 6.79 3.60 -0.42
CA VAL A 690 5.56 4.23 -0.95
C VAL A 690 5.28 5.55 -0.21
N ALA A 691 5.46 5.62 1.10
CA ALA A 691 5.29 6.86 1.86
C ALA A 691 6.28 7.96 1.41
N LEU A 692 7.56 7.61 1.19
CA LEU A 692 8.56 8.56 0.68
C LEU A 692 8.25 9.01 -0.76
N LEU A 693 7.84 8.09 -1.64
CA LEU A 693 7.43 8.44 -3.01
C LEU A 693 6.19 9.34 -3.01
N ASN A 694 5.22 9.07 -2.14
CA ASN A 694 4.02 9.89 -2.00
C ASN A 694 4.35 11.32 -1.55
N LEU A 695 5.36 11.52 -0.67
CA LEU A 695 5.84 12.85 -0.31
C LEU A 695 6.40 13.63 -1.51
N VAL A 696 7.15 12.96 -2.39
CA VAL A 696 7.65 13.57 -3.64
C VAL A 696 6.49 13.95 -4.56
N TRP A 697 5.38 13.21 -4.51
CA TRP A 697 4.20 13.46 -5.33
C TRP A 697 3.33 14.62 -4.83
N VAL A 698 3.38 14.97 -3.53
CA VAL A 698 2.53 16.03 -2.95
C VAL A 698 2.61 17.35 -3.72
N PRO A 699 3.78 17.94 -4.01
CA PRO A 699 3.84 19.20 -4.75
C PRO A 699 3.28 19.10 -6.17
N ILE A 700 3.46 17.94 -6.82
CA ILE A 700 2.95 17.70 -8.18
C ILE A 700 1.41 17.67 -8.16
N VAL A 701 0.82 16.98 -7.19
CA VAL A 701 -0.64 16.93 -7.04
C VAL A 701 -1.21 18.27 -6.58
N ALA A 702 -0.54 18.96 -5.66
CA ALA A 702 -1.05 20.19 -5.06
C ALA A 702 -0.98 21.39 -6.02
N PHE A 703 0.00 21.43 -6.92
CA PHE A 703 0.30 22.64 -7.71
C PHE A 703 0.41 22.42 -9.22
N ALA A 704 0.63 21.19 -9.69
CA ALA A 704 0.86 20.93 -11.12
C ALA A 704 -0.36 20.36 -11.85
N ASP A 705 -1.39 19.84 -11.15
CA ASP A 705 -2.65 19.29 -11.72
C ASP A 705 -2.53 18.17 -12.78
N ILE A 706 -1.31 17.83 -13.19
CA ILE A 706 -1.03 16.95 -14.33
C ILE A 706 -1.12 15.47 -13.95
N ALA A 707 -1.11 15.12 -12.66
CA ALA A 707 -1.05 13.72 -12.24
C ALA A 707 -1.65 13.42 -10.84
N ILE A 708 -2.95 13.66 -10.68
CA ILE A 708 -3.68 13.28 -9.47
C ILE A 708 -3.73 11.74 -9.38
N PRO A 709 -3.38 11.11 -8.23
CA PRO A 709 -3.48 9.66 -8.07
C PRO A 709 -4.93 9.19 -8.13
N ASP A 710 -5.24 8.34 -9.10
CA ASP A 710 -6.59 7.82 -9.29
C ASP A 710 -7.01 6.88 -8.12
N LYS A 711 -8.32 6.79 -7.88
CA LYS A 711 -8.95 5.89 -6.89
C LYS A 711 -8.44 4.45 -7.03
N ILE A 712 -8.11 4.04 -8.25
CA ILE A 712 -7.63 2.69 -8.52
C ILE A 712 -6.29 2.35 -7.89
N LEU A 713 -5.43 3.36 -7.72
CA LEU A 713 -4.12 3.22 -7.09
C LEU A 713 -4.18 3.46 -5.57
N THR A 714 -5.11 4.32 -5.12
CA THR A 714 -5.17 4.75 -3.72
C THR A 714 -6.04 3.85 -2.84
N LEU A 715 -7.18 3.35 -3.33
CA LEU A 715 -8.09 2.48 -2.55
C LEU A 715 -7.45 1.16 -2.10
N PRO A 716 -6.63 0.46 -2.90
CA PRO A 716 -6.00 -0.78 -2.43
C PRO A 716 -5.00 -0.54 -1.29
N ILE A 717 -4.40 0.66 -1.18
CA ILE A 717 -3.53 1.01 -0.05
C ILE A 717 -4.35 1.07 1.24
N ILE A 718 -5.50 1.74 1.20
CA ILE A 718 -6.45 1.80 2.32
C ILE A 718 -6.95 0.38 2.65
N GLY A 719 -7.33 -0.39 1.63
CA GLY A 719 -7.76 -1.78 1.79
C GLY A 719 -6.71 -2.66 2.47
N ALA A 720 -5.44 -2.56 2.04
CA ALA A 720 -4.34 -3.30 2.64
C ALA A 720 -4.08 -2.89 4.10
N PHE A 721 -4.22 -1.60 4.43
CA PHE A 721 -4.15 -1.12 5.81
C PHE A 721 -5.30 -1.70 6.67
N VAL A 722 -6.54 -1.66 6.18
CA VAL A 722 -7.71 -2.23 6.88
C VAL A 722 -7.54 -3.72 7.11
N VAL A 723 -7.07 -4.46 6.09
CA VAL A 723 -6.75 -5.88 6.21
C VAL A 723 -5.64 -6.11 7.24
N SER A 724 -4.61 -5.27 7.25
CA SER A 724 -3.51 -5.35 8.21
C SER A 724 -3.97 -5.13 9.65
N LEU A 725 -4.86 -4.16 9.87
CA LEU A 725 -5.46 -3.89 11.17
C LEU A 725 -6.40 -5.03 11.61
N ALA A 726 -7.26 -5.51 10.71
CA ALA A 726 -8.15 -6.63 10.99
C ALA A 726 -7.37 -7.92 11.30
N HIS A 727 -6.27 -8.16 10.57
CA HIS A 727 -5.33 -9.25 10.83
C HIS A 727 -4.75 -9.15 12.24
N PHE A 728 -4.13 -8.01 12.58
CA PHE A 728 -3.54 -7.82 13.91
C PHE A 728 -4.58 -8.07 15.03
N LEU A 729 -5.73 -7.39 14.95
CA LEU A 729 -6.78 -7.49 15.97
C LEU A 729 -7.34 -8.90 16.11
N SER A 730 -7.65 -9.57 14.99
CA SER A 730 -8.23 -10.91 15.02
C SER A 730 -7.25 -11.96 15.51
N MET A 731 -5.98 -11.90 15.08
CA MET A 731 -4.96 -12.88 15.46
C MET A 731 -4.58 -12.75 16.93
N TYR A 732 -4.38 -11.52 17.42
CA TYR A 732 -4.10 -11.31 18.84
C TYR A 732 -5.25 -11.77 19.73
N ARG A 733 -6.50 -11.45 19.36
CA ARG A 733 -7.68 -11.92 20.11
C ARG A 733 -7.84 -13.44 20.10
N ALA A 734 -7.44 -14.11 19.01
CA ALA A 734 -7.62 -15.55 18.87
C ALA A 734 -6.50 -16.38 19.53
N ARG A 735 -5.27 -15.87 19.60
CA ARG A 735 -4.09 -16.67 19.96
C ARG A 735 -3.25 -16.11 21.09
N VAL A 736 -3.27 -14.81 21.32
CA VAL A 736 -2.36 -14.16 22.28
C VAL A 736 -3.13 -13.83 23.56
N ALA A 737 -2.72 -14.43 24.68
CA ALA A 737 -3.40 -14.28 25.96
C ALA A 737 -2.98 -12.98 26.70
N ILE A 738 -3.34 -11.82 26.13
CA ILE A 738 -3.01 -10.50 26.69
C ILE A 738 -4.23 -9.58 26.85
N LYS A 739 -4.10 -8.56 27.70
CA LYS A 739 -5.18 -7.58 27.94
C LYS A 739 -5.36 -6.66 26.71
N PRO A 740 -6.58 -6.14 26.44
CA PRO A 740 -6.82 -5.25 25.30
C PRO A 740 -5.92 -4.01 25.23
N GLY A 741 -5.58 -3.42 26.38
CA GLY A 741 -4.65 -2.27 26.44
C GLY A 741 -3.21 -2.65 26.04
N GLN A 742 -2.75 -3.85 26.41
CA GLN A 742 -1.44 -4.37 25.99
C GLN A 742 -1.42 -4.67 24.50
N MET A 743 -2.52 -5.21 23.95
CA MET A 743 -2.66 -5.46 22.52
C MET A 743 -2.57 -4.16 21.71
N LEU A 744 -3.23 -3.08 22.16
CA LEU A 744 -3.11 -1.77 21.52
C LEU A 744 -1.66 -1.25 21.59
N GLY A 745 -1.02 -1.37 22.76
CA GLY A 745 0.39 -1.01 22.92
C GLY A 745 1.34 -1.84 22.05
N ALA A 746 1.08 -3.14 21.92
CA ALA A 746 1.85 -4.06 21.06
C ALA A 746 1.74 -3.66 19.59
N MET A 747 0.55 -3.20 19.15
CA MET A 747 0.38 -2.67 17.79
C MET A 747 1.23 -1.41 17.57
N ILE A 748 1.25 -0.50 18.54
CA ILE A 748 2.10 0.71 18.49
C ILE A 748 3.57 0.31 18.45
N ALA A 749 4.02 -0.64 19.28
CA ALA A 749 5.39 -1.14 19.28
C ALA A 749 5.78 -1.82 17.96
N ALA A 750 4.90 -2.60 17.35
CA ALA A 750 5.15 -3.22 16.04
C ALA A 750 5.31 -2.15 14.95
N MET A 751 4.43 -1.15 14.94
CA MET A 751 4.48 -0.06 13.95
C MET A 751 5.70 0.84 14.14
N SER A 752 6.18 1.02 15.37
CA SER A 752 7.26 1.96 15.71
C SER A 752 8.60 1.61 15.06
N VAL A 753 8.84 0.33 14.72
CA VAL A 753 10.12 -0.15 14.18
C VAL A 753 10.14 -0.23 12.66
N GLN A 754 9.07 0.15 11.97
CA GLN A 754 8.94 -0.02 10.51
C GLN A 754 10.06 0.69 9.72
N TRP A 755 10.41 1.93 10.08
CA TRP A 755 11.55 2.64 9.48
C TRP A 755 12.88 1.91 9.71
N THR A 756 13.05 1.33 10.90
CA THR A 756 14.26 0.62 11.29
C THR A 756 14.45 -0.65 10.47
N VAL A 757 13.37 -1.42 10.29
CA VAL A 757 13.34 -2.61 9.44
C VAL A 757 13.59 -2.22 7.97
N SER A 758 12.90 -1.19 7.47
CA SER A 758 13.10 -0.72 6.09
C SER A 758 14.55 -0.32 5.81
N ARG A 759 15.23 0.35 6.75
CA ARG A 759 16.65 0.70 6.62
C ARG A 759 17.54 -0.53 6.64
N ALA A 760 17.25 -1.52 7.48
CA ALA A 760 18.00 -2.77 7.54
C ALA A 760 17.93 -3.54 6.21
N VAL A 761 16.74 -3.58 5.61
CA VAL A 761 16.51 -4.22 4.31
C VAL A 761 17.27 -3.48 3.21
N ALA A 762 17.16 -2.15 3.14
CA ALA A 762 17.89 -1.35 2.16
C ALA A 762 19.41 -1.53 2.29
N GLN A 763 19.94 -1.54 3.52
CA GLN A 763 21.36 -1.80 3.77
C GLN A 763 21.75 -3.21 3.35
N GLY A 764 21.02 -4.25 3.78
CA GLY A 764 21.35 -5.62 3.44
C GLY A 764 21.22 -5.94 1.94
N LEU A 765 20.53 -5.11 1.14
CA LEU A 765 20.57 -5.21 -0.32
C LEU A 765 21.92 -4.74 -0.87
N ILE A 766 22.48 -3.66 -0.31
CA ILE A 766 23.69 -2.97 -0.77
C ILE A 766 24.97 -3.56 -0.18
N THR A 767 24.96 -3.92 1.11
CA THR A 767 26.14 -4.35 1.87
C THR A 767 26.18 -5.86 2.07
N GLU A 768 27.38 -6.42 2.16
CA GLU A 768 27.60 -7.85 2.46
C GLU A 768 27.84 -8.10 3.97
N HIS A 769 28.47 -7.15 4.67
CA HIS A 769 28.81 -7.28 6.10
C HIS A 769 28.58 -5.97 6.86
N ILE A 770 28.00 -6.07 8.06
CA ILE A 770 27.93 -4.98 9.05
C ILE A 770 28.60 -5.40 10.35
N ALA A 771 29.16 -4.44 11.09
CA ALA A 771 29.68 -4.70 12.42
C ALA A 771 28.55 -5.09 13.38
N PHE A 772 28.76 -6.15 14.17
CA PHE A 772 27.79 -6.61 15.16
C PHE A 772 27.64 -5.58 16.28
N ALA A 773 26.44 -4.98 16.41
CA ALA A 773 26.10 -4.08 17.51
C ALA A 773 25.39 -4.86 18.63
N ARG A 774 25.94 -4.82 19.85
CA ARG A 774 25.37 -5.52 21.00
C ARG A 774 23.97 -5.00 21.36
N THR A 775 23.13 -5.88 21.88
CA THR A 775 21.88 -5.51 22.53
C THR A 775 22.11 -5.53 24.03
N SER A 776 22.09 -4.36 24.68
CA SER A 776 22.22 -4.26 26.12
C SER A 776 20.94 -4.78 26.80
N LYS A 777 21.12 -5.63 27.82
CA LYS A 777 20.08 -6.20 28.67
C LYS A 777 20.53 -6.15 30.13
N GLY A 778 19.58 -6.13 31.05
CA GLY A 778 19.87 -6.25 32.48
C GLY A 778 20.46 -4.98 33.10
N GLY A 779 20.03 -3.80 32.62
CA GLY A 779 20.37 -2.51 33.23
C GLY A 779 21.78 -1.98 32.90
N LEU A 780 22.49 -2.60 31.96
CA LEU A 780 23.82 -2.15 31.50
C LEU A 780 23.73 -1.09 30.37
N SER A 781 22.53 -0.78 29.89
CA SER A 781 22.31 0.25 28.87
C SER A 781 22.29 1.65 29.48
N ARG A 782 22.92 2.62 28.81
CA ARG A 782 22.72 4.05 29.09
C ARG A 782 21.70 4.60 28.12
N MET A 783 20.76 5.40 28.61
CA MET A 783 19.84 6.15 27.75
C MET A 783 20.66 7.07 26.83
N SER A 784 20.31 7.08 25.55
CA SER A 784 20.91 7.97 24.57
C SER A 784 20.59 9.44 24.87
N ILE A 785 21.53 10.33 24.60
CA ILE A 785 21.30 11.78 24.72
C ILE A 785 20.53 12.34 23.51
N GLU A 786 20.59 11.66 22.36
CA GLU A 786 19.90 12.05 21.12
C GLU A 786 18.49 11.44 20.99
N PHE A 787 17.57 12.17 20.36
CA PHE A 787 16.20 11.70 20.13
C PHE A 787 16.15 10.58 19.09
N GLN A 788 15.89 9.36 19.57
CA GLN A 788 16.03 8.13 18.79
C GLN A 788 15.06 8.00 17.60
N ALA A 789 13.98 8.77 17.58
CA ALA A 789 12.97 8.76 16.51
C ALA A 789 12.99 10.01 15.62
N PHE A 790 14.15 10.69 15.50
CA PHE A 790 14.25 11.95 14.75
C PHE A 790 13.79 11.84 13.29
N TRP A 791 14.30 10.87 12.54
CA TRP A 791 13.93 10.70 11.13
C TRP A 791 12.47 10.29 10.97
N GLU A 792 11.96 9.46 11.87
CA GLU A 792 10.55 9.11 11.93
C GLU A 792 9.69 10.35 12.21
N ALA A 793 10.09 11.24 13.13
CA ALA A 793 9.39 12.51 13.37
C ALA A 793 9.35 13.39 12.12
N VAL A 794 10.49 13.52 11.41
CA VAL A 794 10.57 14.30 10.17
C VAL A 794 9.62 13.73 9.11
N ILE A 795 9.70 12.42 8.83
CA ILE A 795 8.85 11.78 7.80
C ILE A 795 7.37 11.86 8.19
N GLY A 796 7.02 11.55 9.44
CA GLY A 796 5.66 11.63 9.95
C GLY A 796 5.08 13.05 9.86
N ALA A 797 5.87 14.06 10.23
CA ALA A 797 5.45 15.47 10.12
C ALA A 797 5.28 15.90 8.66
N LEU A 798 6.20 15.54 7.76
CA LEU A 798 6.08 15.86 6.33
C LEU A 798 4.84 15.23 5.72
N LEU A 799 4.47 14.01 6.11
CA LEU A 799 3.26 13.34 5.62
C LEU A 799 1.98 14.07 6.08
N LEU A 800 1.92 14.47 7.35
CA LEU A 800 0.79 15.25 7.88
C LEU A 800 0.70 16.64 7.27
N ILE A 801 1.84 17.33 7.11
CA ILE A 801 1.91 18.62 6.42
C ILE A 801 1.46 18.46 4.96
N GLY A 802 1.93 17.42 4.27
CA GLY A 802 1.54 17.11 2.91
C GLY A 802 0.04 16.87 2.77
N ALA A 803 -0.57 16.12 3.70
CA ALA A 803 -2.02 15.95 3.76
C ALA A 803 -2.75 17.29 3.96
N GLY A 804 -2.25 18.14 4.87
CA GLY A 804 -2.80 19.48 5.10
C GLY A 804 -2.70 20.38 3.86
N VAL A 805 -1.56 20.36 3.16
CA VAL A 805 -1.35 21.11 1.90
C VAL A 805 -2.33 20.66 0.83
N LEU A 806 -2.53 19.36 0.64
CA LEU A 806 -3.49 18.82 -0.33
C LEU A 806 -4.93 19.21 -0.01
N ILE A 807 -5.33 19.18 1.26
CA ILE A 807 -6.68 19.61 1.68
C ILE A 807 -6.85 21.11 1.43
N ALA A 808 -5.84 21.92 1.76
CA ALA A 808 -5.88 23.36 1.57
C ALA A 808 -5.91 23.75 0.09
N SER A 809 -5.05 23.15 -0.74
CA SER A 809 -4.99 23.42 -2.19
C SER A 809 -6.25 22.94 -2.92
N ASN A 810 -6.90 21.89 -2.42
CA ASN A 810 -8.15 21.36 -2.99
C ASN A 810 -9.43 22.06 -2.50
N SER A 811 -9.34 23.05 -1.61
CA SER A 811 -10.50 23.75 -1.04
C SER A 811 -11.43 24.38 -2.10
N PHE A 812 -10.86 24.88 -3.20
CA PHE A 812 -11.63 25.48 -4.29
C PHE A 812 -12.23 24.46 -5.24
N ARG A 813 -11.51 23.39 -5.58
CA ARG A 813 -11.91 22.41 -6.62
C ARG A 813 -12.67 21.21 -6.08
N GLN A 814 -12.45 20.84 -4.82
CA GLN A 814 -13.10 19.74 -4.12
C GLN A 814 -13.03 18.40 -4.89
N ILE A 815 -11.86 18.11 -5.48
CA ILE A 815 -11.59 16.85 -6.18
C ILE A 815 -11.52 15.71 -5.17
N THR A 816 -12.28 14.65 -5.39
CA THR A 816 -12.43 13.53 -4.45
C THR A 816 -11.13 12.76 -4.26
N GLU A 817 -10.41 12.51 -5.35
CA GLU A 817 -9.15 11.75 -5.40
C GLU A 817 -8.06 12.40 -4.53
N ILE A 818 -8.01 13.74 -4.49
CA ILE A 818 -7.05 14.47 -3.65
C ILE A 818 -7.34 14.27 -2.16
N TYR A 819 -8.62 14.24 -1.76
CA TYR A 819 -8.99 13.93 -0.37
C TYR A 819 -8.65 12.49 0.02
N ILE A 820 -8.90 11.53 -0.88
CA ILE A 820 -8.50 10.13 -0.66
C ILE A 820 -6.98 10.03 -0.50
N PHE A 821 -6.22 10.70 -1.37
CA PHE A 821 -4.75 10.73 -1.30
C PHE A 821 -4.25 11.37 0.00
N ALA A 822 -4.85 12.48 0.46
CA ALA A 822 -4.54 13.08 1.76
C ALA A 822 -4.82 12.11 2.92
N GLY A 823 -5.92 11.35 2.86
CA GLY A 823 -6.22 10.28 3.82
C GLY A 823 -5.17 9.16 3.83
N VAL A 824 -4.65 8.77 2.66
CA VAL A 824 -3.54 7.81 2.54
C VAL A 824 -2.28 8.32 3.24
N LEU A 825 -1.93 9.61 3.09
CA LEU A 825 -0.76 10.19 3.78
C LEU A 825 -0.90 10.15 5.30
N VAL A 826 -2.11 10.43 5.83
CA VAL A 826 -2.39 10.35 7.27
C VAL A 826 -2.22 8.91 7.76
N LEU A 827 -2.76 7.92 7.04
CA LEU A 827 -2.58 6.50 7.36
C LEU A 827 -1.10 6.09 7.34
N GLN A 828 -0.36 6.55 6.33
CA GLN A 828 1.07 6.29 6.18
C GLN A 828 1.93 6.97 7.25
N SER A 829 1.45 8.05 7.89
CA SER A 829 2.17 8.69 9.00
C SER A 829 2.16 7.88 10.29
N LEU A 830 1.16 6.99 10.49
CA LEU A 830 0.92 6.31 11.76
C LEU A 830 2.14 5.52 12.29
N PRO A 831 2.89 4.76 11.46
CA PRO A 831 4.06 4.03 11.96
C PRO A 831 5.18 4.95 12.45
N PHE A 832 5.38 6.07 11.76
CA PHE A 832 6.36 7.07 12.16
C PHE A 832 5.96 7.80 13.44
N LEU A 833 4.67 8.13 13.59
CA LEU A 833 4.13 8.71 14.82
C LEU A 833 4.19 7.73 16.00
N ALA A 834 4.01 6.43 15.76
CA ALA A 834 4.20 5.39 16.77
C ALA A 834 5.64 5.34 17.29
N ALA A 835 6.64 5.50 16.42
CA ALA A 835 8.05 5.63 16.80
C ALA A 835 8.31 6.84 17.69
N VAL A 836 7.74 7.99 17.34
CA VAL A 836 7.82 9.21 18.14
C VAL A 836 7.16 9.02 19.50
N ALA A 837 5.98 8.40 19.53
CA ALA A 837 5.23 8.16 20.77
C ALA A 837 6.01 7.28 21.75
N ILE A 838 6.65 6.19 21.29
CA ILE A 838 7.47 5.33 22.15
C ILE A 838 8.75 6.03 22.62
N ALA A 839 9.42 6.78 21.74
CA ALA A 839 10.61 7.55 22.13
C ALA A 839 10.29 8.62 23.18
N ILE A 840 9.15 9.31 23.08
CA ILE A 840 8.67 10.25 24.10
C ILE A 840 8.27 9.51 25.38
N LEU A 841 7.59 8.36 25.25
CA LEU A 841 7.18 7.54 26.38
C LEU A 841 8.39 7.13 27.22
N GLU A 842 9.47 6.63 26.59
CA GLU A 842 10.70 6.21 27.26
C GLU A 842 11.28 7.30 28.17
N LEU A 843 11.30 8.56 27.70
CA LEU A 843 11.82 9.72 28.43
C LEU A 843 10.87 10.23 29.54
N SER A 844 9.64 9.72 29.58
CA SER A 844 8.60 10.24 30.47
C SER A 844 8.51 9.47 31.79
N ARG A 845 8.04 10.16 32.84
CA ARG A 845 7.78 9.54 34.15
C ARG A 845 6.66 8.50 34.10
N ILE A 846 5.73 8.61 33.13
CA ILE A 846 4.61 7.67 32.97
C ILE A 846 5.05 6.29 32.49
N ASN A 847 6.27 6.13 31.96
CA ASN A 847 6.81 4.82 31.60
C ASN A 847 6.98 3.91 32.82
N SER A 848 7.25 4.46 34.00
CA SER A 848 7.42 3.68 35.22
C SER A 848 6.06 3.25 35.79
N PHE A 849 5.85 1.96 36.03
CA PHE A 849 4.67 1.49 36.74
C PHE A 849 4.61 2.00 38.19
N GLN A 850 5.75 2.33 38.79
CA GLN A 850 5.81 2.92 40.12
C GLN A 850 5.08 4.28 40.15
N PHE A 851 5.26 5.11 39.11
CA PHE A 851 4.55 6.38 39.00
C PHE A 851 3.02 6.21 39.04
N TRP A 852 2.49 5.18 38.38
CA TRP A 852 1.05 4.88 38.38
C TRP A 852 0.56 4.32 39.71
N ARG A 853 1.34 3.46 40.36
CA ARG A 853 1.02 2.98 41.71
C ARG A 853 0.97 4.14 42.70
N ASP A 854 1.97 5.00 42.70
CA ASP A 854 2.05 6.18 43.58
C ASP A 854 0.89 7.15 43.29
N SER A 855 0.53 7.35 42.02
CA SER A 855 -0.60 8.20 41.63
C SER A 855 -1.94 7.59 42.04
N ALA A 856 -2.12 6.27 41.89
CA ALA A 856 -3.32 5.57 42.34
C ALA A 856 -3.45 5.59 43.86
N ILE A 857 -2.34 5.45 44.60
CA ILE A 857 -2.29 5.60 46.05
C ILE A 857 -2.71 7.02 46.45
N ARG A 858 -2.10 8.06 45.87
CA ARG A 858 -2.48 9.47 46.14
C ARG A 858 -3.94 9.75 45.80
N THR A 859 -4.45 9.19 44.71
CA THR A 859 -5.85 9.35 44.30
C THR A 859 -6.78 8.64 45.27
N ALA A 860 -6.44 7.42 45.72
CA ALA A 860 -7.17 6.68 46.73
C ALA A 860 -7.17 7.39 48.11
N GLU A 861 -6.07 8.05 48.46
CA GLU A 861 -5.95 8.93 49.64
C GLU A 861 -6.85 10.16 49.50
N LEU A 862 -6.88 10.81 48.32
CA LEU A 862 -7.72 11.98 48.03
C LEU A 862 -9.22 11.65 48.06
N ILE A 863 -9.63 10.44 47.69
CA ILE A 863 -11.04 10.01 47.66
C ILE A 863 -11.45 9.20 48.91
N GLY A 864 -10.59 9.13 49.93
CA GLY A 864 -10.92 8.60 51.26
C GLY A 864 -11.11 7.07 51.34
N LEU A 865 -10.53 6.29 50.42
CA LEU A 865 -10.79 4.84 50.31
C LEU A 865 -9.87 3.92 51.17
N ARG A 866 -9.10 4.44 52.15
CA ARG A 866 -8.48 3.58 53.20
C ARG A 866 -8.20 4.30 54.54
N PRO A 867 -8.39 3.61 55.68
CA PRO A 867 -7.71 3.92 56.95
C PRO A 867 -6.50 2.97 57.22
N VAL A 868 -5.37 3.58 57.62
CA VAL A 868 -4.27 3.10 58.51
C VAL A 868 -3.02 2.34 57.96
N ALA A 869 -1.87 2.97 58.29
CA ALA A 869 -0.48 2.57 58.56
C ALA A 869 0.41 1.86 57.51
N LEU A 870 1.50 2.55 57.15
CA LEU A 870 2.66 2.04 56.39
C LEU A 870 3.60 1.21 57.29
N PRO A 871 4.17 0.09 56.81
CA PRO A 871 5.43 -0.41 57.35
C PRO A 871 6.59 0.49 56.88
N THR A 872 7.51 0.78 57.80
CA THR A 872 8.75 1.51 57.54
C THR A 872 9.59 0.82 56.45
N PRO A 873 10.15 1.53 55.45
CA PRO A 873 10.99 0.91 54.44
C PRO A 873 12.30 0.41 55.06
N ALA A 874 12.62 -0.87 54.84
CA ALA A 874 13.99 -1.36 55.00
C ALA A 874 14.89 -0.65 53.98
N GLY A 875 16.06 -0.20 54.43
CA GLY A 875 16.96 0.70 53.71
C GLY A 875 17.36 0.22 52.31
N THR A 876 17.44 1.20 51.42
CA THR A 876 18.04 1.12 50.08
C THR A 876 19.47 0.55 50.16
N PRO A 877 19.85 -0.44 49.33
CA PRO A 877 21.25 -0.75 49.11
C PRO A 877 21.95 0.48 48.51
N GLN A 878 23.08 0.88 49.10
CA GLN A 878 23.92 1.96 48.60
C GLN A 878 24.34 1.71 47.15
N ALA A 879 24.17 2.74 46.31
CA ALA A 879 24.77 2.79 44.99
C ALA A 879 26.30 2.80 45.14
N VAL A 880 26.96 1.82 44.52
CA VAL A 880 28.43 1.81 44.40
C VAL A 880 28.83 2.93 43.43
N SER A 881 29.53 3.93 43.94
CA SER A 881 30.11 5.01 43.15
C SER A 881 31.32 4.49 42.36
N ASN A 882 31.15 4.26 41.06
CA ASN A 882 32.28 4.07 40.14
C ASN A 882 32.81 5.44 39.68
N GLU A 883 33.63 6.07 40.51
CA GLU A 883 34.57 7.10 40.05
C GLU A 883 35.68 6.41 39.25
N VAL A 884 35.50 6.30 37.93
CA VAL A 884 36.63 6.03 37.04
C VAL A 884 37.35 7.36 36.79
N ARG A 885 38.49 7.53 37.47
CA ARG A 885 39.50 8.56 37.15
C ARG A 885 39.84 8.47 35.66
N ARG A 886 39.61 9.58 34.94
CA ARG A 886 40.32 9.87 33.69
C ARG A 886 41.76 10.18 34.05
N GLU A 887 42.68 9.25 33.81
CA GLU A 887 44.09 9.59 33.61
C GLU A 887 44.34 9.85 32.13
N ALA A 888 45.03 10.96 31.89
CA ALA A 888 45.40 11.45 30.58
C ALA A 888 46.62 10.68 30.05
N ASN A 889 46.52 10.16 28.82
CA ASN A 889 47.44 10.36 27.70
C ASN A 889 46.99 9.54 26.50
#